data_AF-A0A958WPJ3-F1
#
_entry.id   AF-A0A958WPJ3-F1
#
_cell.length_a   1.000
_cell.length_b   1.000
_cell.length_c   1.000
_cell.angle_alpha   90.00
_cell.angle_beta   90.00
_cell.angle_gamma   90.00
#
_symmetry.space_group_name_H-M   'P 1'
#
loop_
_entity.id
_entity.type
_entity.pdbx_description
1 polymer ?
#
loop_
_entity_poly.entity_id
_entity_poly.type
_entity_poly.pdbx_seq_one_letter_code
_entity_poly.pdbx_strand_id
1 'polypeptide(L)'
;MQKRYTVLVFMLLLLLTGSFNLFSQNQNIVLRDTIRFPGQELSNVWGFKKGGKEYALVGASKGLVIVDVTDPANCFRVGVQLKDSINSSWREVRTFGNYAYITSEGLTPPGNPPPFGSQTGGLGIVDLSGLPGTPPTTVTKYHAAGASDPGIDNKLQRVHSLHVDSVRSMLYLYGATGVGCDGALRFSLSNPAAPVYKDKYCSNYVHDGYVHKDTLYAALIIAGKMAIVKFQTNPNDGVDTLPTLLGNITTPNAYTHNTWLSVNHQYAFTTDEKPNSFLAAYDVSDPTDIMLMDKIRTTTANSIVHNTYVKGNFAITSWYEDGMTITDVSRPGNLIQTGRFDTYQTPPFPVPGDHFEGAWGVYPYLPSGNLLVTNISENKDLSNADTGVLYILTPTYVPACFLEGSVKDSVTNANIIGASVAIQYSDPLNSTTTGLTGNYATGQPTAGTFNVVYSASGYVSQTVSVVLTNGAVTTRNVKLLQVGASSSIALSGNLAFGTVPVGSTLQRTFTISNPGNAPLVVSSISYPFPVFTGNWSGGIIPPSGSKIVTVTFAPLAQTVYSGHVTVNSNAGSGINTIAISGLGDPCPLNFTLTLNPADMETVSASNTLATMGNITVAASTTVVFRAGTSITLAPGFSAELGSDFIAYMQDCNSTLSAPANGGTGENEQRPRDGKFRVFEWVGSLFGRK
;
A
#
# COMPACT_ATOMS: atom_id res chain seq x y z
N MET A 1 45.89 -10.88 -36.27
CA MET A 1 44.79 -11.62 -35.62
C MET A 1 44.09 -10.87 -34.46
N GLN A 2 44.48 -9.64 -34.10
CA GLN A 2 43.92 -8.93 -32.92
C GLN A 2 42.83 -7.88 -33.21
N LYS A 3 42.57 -7.51 -34.47
CA LYS A 3 41.54 -6.50 -34.82
C LYS A 3 40.15 -7.07 -35.16
N ARG A 4 39.99 -8.40 -35.23
CA ARG A 4 38.71 -9.05 -35.57
C ARG A 4 37.88 -9.50 -34.36
N TYR A 5 38.45 -9.47 -33.14
CA TYR A 5 37.74 -9.86 -31.91
C TYR A 5 37.03 -8.70 -31.21
N THR A 6 37.49 -7.46 -31.38
CA THR A 6 36.87 -6.28 -30.73
C THR A 6 35.51 -5.90 -31.32
N VAL A 7 35.30 -6.13 -32.62
CA VAL A 7 34.02 -5.82 -33.30
C VAL A 7 32.97 -6.90 -32.99
N LEU A 8 33.38 -8.16 -32.83
CA LEU A 8 32.46 -9.25 -32.48
C LEU A 8 31.96 -9.15 -31.03
N VAL A 9 32.81 -8.70 -30.10
CA VAL A 9 32.42 -8.50 -28.69
C VAL A 9 31.53 -7.26 -28.52
N PHE A 10 31.69 -6.22 -29.34
CA PHE A 10 30.80 -5.04 -29.32
C PHE A 10 29.41 -5.34 -29.94
N MET A 11 29.33 -6.20 -30.97
CA MET A 11 28.05 -6.67 -31.52
C MET A 11 27.34 -7.68 -30.59
N LEU A 12 28.09 -8.49 -29.84
CA LEU A 12 27.48 -9.41 -28.86
C LEU A 12 27.03 -8.69 -27.57
N LEU A 13 27.67 -7.58 -27.18
CA LEU A 13 27.22 -6.76 -26.04
C LEU A 13 25.98 -5.91 -26.36
N LEU A 14 25.78 -5.51 -27.61
CA LEU A 14 24.55 -4.80 -28.04
C LEU A 14 23.31 -5.71 -28.15
N LEU A 15 23.50 -7.03 -28.18
CA LEU A 15 22.40 -8.02 -28.15
C LEU A 15 21.98 -8.42 -26.73
N LEU A 16 22.62 -7.88 -25.69
CA LEU A 16 22.35 -8.19 -24.27
C LEU A 16 21.80 -7.00 -23.46
N THR A 17 21.56 -5.84 -24.09
CA THR A 17 20.87 -4.71 -23.45
C THR A 17 19.78 -4.19 -24.38
N GLY A 18 18.57 -4.69 -24.18
CA GLY A 18 17.40 -4.22 -24.93
C GLY A 18 16.41 -5.33 -25.24
N SER A 19 16.03 -6.14 -24.24
CA SER A 19 14.70 -6.73 -24.28
C SER A 19 13.73 -5.55 -24.15
N PHE A 20 13.37 -4.93 -25.28
CA PHE A 20 12.16 -4.15 -25.33
C PHE A 20 11.05 -5.14 -25.00
N ASN A 21 10.53 -5.06 -23.78
CA ASN A 21 9.32 -5.78 -23.41
C ASN A 21 8.24 -5.21 -24.33
N LEU A 22 7.93 -5.93 -25.40
CA LEU A 22 6.75 -5.67 -26.20
C LEU A 22 5.57 -5.91 -25.26
N PHE A 23 4.97 -4.82 -24.78
CA PHE A 23 3.75 -4.91 -23.99
C PHE A 23 2.69 -5.57 -24.88
N SER A 24 1.92 -6.51 -24.32
CA SER A 24 0.74 -6.99 -25.04
C SER A 24 -0.19 -5.79 -25.25
N GLN A 25 -0.40 -5.41 -26.51
CA GLN A 25 -1.32 -4.33 -26.90
C GLN A 25 -2.74 -4.64 -26.42
N ASN A 26 -3.08 -5.93 -26.34
CA ASN A 26 -4.38 -6.42 -25.90
C ASN A 26 -4.25 -7.23 -24.61
N GLN A 27 -5.06 -6.93 -23.60
CA GLN A 27 -5.10 -7.65 -22.33
C GLN A 27 -6.55 -7.86 -21.91
N ASN A 28 -6.89 -9.11 -21.59
CA ASN A 28 -8.21 -9.53 -21.10
C ASN A 28 -9.39 -9.14 -22.02
N ILE A 29 -9.13 -8.94 -23.32
CA ILE A 29 -10.13 -8.56 -24.32
C ILE A 29 -9.86 -9.32 -25.62
N VAL A 30 -10.92 -9.83 -26.24
CA VAL A 30 -10.88 -10.55 -27.52
C VAL A 30 -11.71 -9.80 -28.55
N LEU A 31 -11.12 -9.48 -29.71
CA LEU A 31 -11.86 -8.95 -30.86
C LEU A 31 -12.76 -10.03 -31.47
N ARG A 32 -14.01 -9.66 -31.77
CA ARG A 32 -14.99 -10.57 -32.39
C ARG A 32 -15.28 -10.21 -33.83
N ASP A 33 -15.57 -8.94 -34.10
CA ASP A 33 -15.88 -8.45 -35.43
C ASP A 33 -15.61 -6.94 -35.53
N THR A 34 -15.46 -6.46 -36.77
CA THR A 34 -15.31 -5.04 -37.11
C THR A 34 -16.21 -4.68 -38.29
N ILE A 35 -16.99 -3.61 -38.16
CA ILE A 35 -17.79 -3.07 -39.26
C ILE A 35 -17.27 -1.71 -39.64
N ARG A 36 -16.82 -1.58 -40.90
CA ARG A 36 -16.29 -0.32 -41.46
C ARG A 36 -17.39 0.50 -42.10
N PHE A 37 -17.29 1.82 -42.02
CA PHE A 37 -18.24 2.78 -42.57
C PHE A 37 -17.54 3.75 -43.55
N PRO A 38 -17.23 3.32 -44.78
CA PRO A 38 -16.49 4.17 -45.73
C PRO A 38 -17.22 5.48 -46.07
N GLY A 39 -16.47 6.58 -46.10
CA GLY A 39 -16.95 7.93 -46.40
C GLY A 39 -17.82 8.55 -45.31
N GLN A 40 -17.67 8.11 -44.05
CA GLN A 40 -18.27 8.75 -42.88
C GLN A 40 -17.47 8.42 -41.61
N GLU A 41 -17.40 9.41 -40.72
CA GLU A 41 -16.88 9.25 -39.37
C GLU A 41 -17.95 8.66 -38.45
N LEU A 42 -17.51 7.99 -37.39
CA LEU A 42 -18.39 7.56 -36.29
C LEU A 42 -18.17 8.41 -35.03
N SER A 43 -19.10 8.30 -34.10
CA SER A 43 -19.15 9.07 -32.85
C SER A 43 -19.53 8.16 -31.69
N ASN A 44 -20.51 8.51 -30.86
CA ASN A 44 -20.95 7.64 -29.78
C ASN A 44 -21.72 6.41 -30.30
N VAL A 45 -21.78 5.38 -29.45
CA VAL A 45 -22.49 4.13 -29.69
C VAL A 45 -23.32 3.74 -28.47
N TRP A 46 -24.52 3.22 -28.71
CA TRP A 46 -25.38 2.71 -27.66
C TRP A 46 -25.85 1.30 -27.97
N GLY A 47 -26.16 0.50 -26.95
CA GLY A 47 -26.76 -0.83 -27.14
C GLY A 47 -28.26 -0.82 -26.96
N PHE A 48 -28.94 -1.68 -27.74
CA PHE A 48 -30.37 -1.96 -27.60
C PHE A 48 -30.60 -3.47 -27.65
N LYS A 49 -31.63 -3.94 -26.93
CA LYS A 49 -32.00 -5.36 -26.94
C LYS A 49 -33.50 -5.51 -27.17
N LYS A 50 -33.88 -6.45 -28.03
CA LYS A 50 -35.29 -6.75 -28.28
C LYS A 50 -35.49 -8.10 -28.94
N GLY A 51 -36.52 -8.84 -28.52
CA GLY A 51 -36.90 -10.09 -29.15
C GLY A 51 -35.79 -11.14 -29.19
N GLY A 52 -34.94 -11.19 -28.16
CA GLY A 52 -33.78 -12.08 -28.11
C GLY A 52 -32.57 -11.65 -28.96
N LYS A 53 -32.65 -10.47 -29.59
CA LYS A 53 -31.58 -9.86 -30.39
C LYS A 53 -30.92 -8.70 -29.67
N GLU A 54 -29.67 -8.45 -30.02
CA GLU A 54 -28.86 -7.33 -29.56
C GLU A 54 -28.48 -6.45 -30.74
N TYR A 55 -28.49 -5.14 -30.53
CA TYR A 55 -28.22 -4.15 -31.56
C TYR A 55 -27.24 -3.09 -31.08
N ALA A 56 -26.31 -2.72 -31.94
CA ALA A 56 -25.56 -1.47 -31.81
C ALA A 56 -26.31 -0.35 -32.53
N LEU A 57 -26.55 0.74 -31.82
CA LEU A 57 -27.06 2.01 -32.33
C LEU A 57 -25.87 2.93 -32.53
N VAL A 58 -25.39 3.03 -33.77
CA VAL A 58 -24.13 3.67 -34.13
C VAL A 58 -24.37 5.08 -34.64
N GLY A 59 -23.90 6.09 -33.93
CA GLY A 59 -23.87 7.47 -34.41
C GLY A 59 -22.85 7.63 -35.52
N ALA A 60 -23.30 7.83 -36.76
CA ALA A 60 -22.46 8.05 -37.93
C ALA A 60 -22.69 9.46 -38.49
N SER A 61 -21.72 10.03 -39.23
CA SER A 61 -21.82 11.44 -39.62
C SER A 61 -23.09 11.81 -40.40
N LYS A 62 -23.65 10.87 -41.16
CA LYS A 62 -24.88 11.03 -41.97
C LYS A 62 -26.18 10.63 -41.27
N GLY A 63 -26.14 10.16 -40.02
CA GLY A 63 -27.32 9.76 -39.25
C GLY A 63 -27.08 8.51 -38.39
N LEU A 64 -28.15 7.85 -37.94
CA LEU A 64 -28.05 6.65 -37.11
C LEU A 64 -28.00 5.37 -37.98
N VAL A 65 -27.07 4.46 -37.67
CA VAL A 65 -27.05 3.11 -38.24
C VAL A 65 -27.35 2.09 -37.15
N ILE A 66 -28.22 1.13 -37.46
CA ILE A 66 -28.52 0.00 -36.58
C ILE A 66 -27.76 -1.22 -37.09
N VAL A 67 -27.10 -1.94 -36.19
CA VAL A 67 -26.35 -3.16 -36.49
C VAL A 67 -26.85 -4.27 -35.57
N ASP A 68 -27.22 -5.44 -36.12
CA ASP A 68 -27.44 -6.65 -35.31
C ASP A 68 -26.08 -7.20 -34.90
N VAL A 69 -25.87 -7.32 -33.58
CA VAL A 69 -24.64 -7.81 -32.94
C VAL A 69 -24.90 -9.05 -32.10
N THR A 70 -26.04 -9.73 -32.34
CA THR A 70 -26.45 -10.91 -31.57
C THR A 70 -25.46 -12.07 -31.74
N ASP A 71 -25.01 -12.29 -32.98
CA ASP A 71 -23.86 -13.16 -33.26
C ASP A 71 -22.62 -12.27 -33.42
N PRO A 72 -21.75 -12.17 -32.39
CA PRO A 72 -20.63 -11.25 -32.42
C PRO A 72 -19.57 -11.61 -33.46
N ALA A 73 -19.64 -12.78 -34.09
CA ALA A 73 -18.76 -13.17 -35.19
C ALA A 73 -19.33 -12.83 -36.58
N ASN A 74 -20.62 -12.50 -36.68
CA ASN A 74 -21.32 -12.26 -37.93
C ASN A 74 -22.27 -11.06 -37.79
N CYS A 75 -21.72 -9.88 -37.47
CA CYS A 75 -22.54 -8.69 -37.29
C CYS A 75 -22.96 -8.10 -38.66
N PHE A 76 -24.15 -7.53 -38.74
CA PHE A 76 -24.64 -6.93 -40.01
C PHE A 76 -25.55 -5.72 -39.77
N ARG A 77 -25.56 -4.80 -40.75
CA ARG A 77 -26.43 -3.60 -40.70
C ARG A 77 -27.89 -3.99 -40.91
N VAL A 78 -28.77 -3.41 -40.09
CA VAL A 78 -30.21 -3.67 -40.11
C VAL A 78 -30.92 -2.49 -40.75
N GLY A 79 -31.69 -2.76 -41.80
CA GLY A 79 -32.45 -1.73 -42.52
C GLY A 79 -31.57 -0.70 -43.24
N VAL A 80 -32.14 0.48 -43.47
CA VAL A 80 -31.44 1.62 -44.07
C VAL A 80 -30.82 2.50 -42.99
N GLN A 81 -29.76 3.23 -43.32
CA GLN A 81 -29.27 4.30 -42.45
C GLN A 81 -30.37 5.34 -42.26
N LEU A 82 -30.69 5.65 -41.01
CA LEU A 82 -31.65 6.66 -40.63
C LEU A 82 -31.00 8.02 -40.81
N LYS A 83 -31.12 8.56 -42.03
CA LYS A 83 -30.47 9.80 -42.43
C LYS A 83 -30.95 10.95 -41.56
N ASP A 84 -29.99 11.74 -41.11
CA ASP A 84 -30.24 13.04 -40.52
C ASP A 84 -29.92 14.11 -41.57
N SER A 85 -30.62 15.22 -41.52
CA SER A 85 -30.40 16.32 -42.44
C SER A 85 -29.14 17.14 -42.10
N ILE A 86 -28.58 16.89 -40.91
CA ILE A 86 -27.27 17.37 -40.49
C ILE A 86 -26.21 16.34 -40.81
N ASN A 87 -25.09 16.77 -41.39
CA ASN A 87 -23.89 15.96 -41.54
C ASN A 87 -22.86 16.39 -40.48
N SER A 88 -22.65 15.56 -39.45
CA SER A 88 -21.77 15.86 -38.33
C SER A 88 -21.25 14.60 -37.67
N SER A 89 -19.93 14.57 -37.43
CA SER A 89 -19.26 13.52 -36.66
C SER A 89 -19.49 13.58 -35.16
N TRP A 90 -20.44 14.39 -34.69
CA TRP A 90 -20.87 14.41 -33.30
C TRP A 90 -22.31 13.92 -33.18
N ARG A 91 -22.51 12.71 -32.67
CA ARG A 91 -23.85 12.19 -32.35
C ARG A 91 -23.85 11.38 -31.06
N GLU A 92 -24.83 11.70 -30.23
CA GLU A 92 -25.10 10.99 -28.99
C GLU A 92 -26.41 10.21 -29.10
N VAL A 93 -26.45 9.03 -28.49
CA VAL A 93 -27.61 8.14 -28.54
C VAL A 93 -27.89 7.58 -27.15
N ARG A 94 -29.16 7.61 -26.72
CA ARG A 94 -29.65 6.88 -25.55
C ARG A 94 -31.01 6.26 -25.85
N THR A 95 -31.41 5.27 -25.06
CA THR A 95 -32.68 4.56 -25.25
C THR A 95 -33.56 4.62 -24.01
N PHE A 96 -34.88 4.68 -24.20
CA PHE A 96 -35.88 4.44 -23.16
C PHE A 96 -37.06 3.65 -23.74
N GLY A 97 -37.40 2.52 -23.11
CA GLY A 97 -38.40 1.60 -23.65
C GLY A 97 -38.04 1.15 -25.07
N ASN A 98 -38.94 1.38 -26.03
CA ASN A 98 -38.72 1.08 -27.44
C ASN A 98 -38.17 2.26 -28.26
N TYR A 99 -37.76 3.36 -27.63
CA TYR A 99 -37.37 4.57 -28.35
C TYR A 99 -35.88 4.85 -28.17
N ALA A 100 -35.24 5.30 -29.25
CA ALA A 100 -33.91 5.90 -29.22
C ALA A 100 -34.02 7.42 -29.40
N TYR A 101 -33.27 8.14 -28.58
CA TYR A 101 -33.09 9.58 -28.63
C TYR A 101 -31.71 9.90 -29.15
N ILE A 102 -31.63 10.79 -30.14
CA ILE A 102 -30.42 11.11 -30.86
C ILE A 102 -30.23 12.61 -30.85
N THR A 103 -29.03 13.08 -30.51
CA THR A 103 -28.69 14.50 -30.56
C THR A 103 -27.40 14.73 -31.34
N SER A 104 -27.18 15.98 -31.73
CA SER A 104 -25.96 16.44 -32.38
C SER A 104 -25.79 17.93 -32.10
N GLU A 105 -24.54 18.35 -31.90
CA GLU A 105 -24.16 19.77 -31.92
C GLU A 105 -23.84 20.29 -33.32
N GLY A 106 -23.90 19.41 -34.33
CA GLY A 106 -23.65 19.75 -35.72
C GLY A 106 -24.63 20.75 -36.30
N LEU A 107 -24.13 21.50 -37.29
CA LEU A 107 -24.91 22.39 -38.15
C LEU A 107 -24.64 22.02 -39.61
N THR A 108 -25.61 22.25 -40.49
CA THR A 108 -25.39 22.07 -41.93
C THR A 108 -25.95 23.26 -42.72
N PRO A 109 -25.08 23.99 -43.46
CA PRO A 109 -23.62 23.84 -43.53
C PRO A 109 -22.92 24.21 -42.19
N PRO A 110 -21.72 23.68 -41.92
CA PRO A 110 -20.99 23.97 -40.67
C PRO A 110 -20.56 25.45 -40.59
N GLY A 111 -20.49 26.01 -39.37
CA GLY A 111 -19.99 27.38 -39.14
C GLY A 111 -20.46 27.99 -37.81
N ASN A 112 -19.69 28.96 -37.29
CA ASN A 112 -20.06 29.79 -36.14
C ASN A 112 -19.80 31.29 -36.47
N PRO A 113 -20.79 32.20 -36.40
CA PRO A 113 -22.21 31.95 -36.12
C PRO A 113 -22.88 31.12 -37.23
N PRO A 114 -24.00 30.41 -36.93
CA PRO A 114 -24.69 29.59 -37.94
C PRO A 114 -25.09 30.46 -39.14
N PRO A 115 -24.77 30.08 -40.38
CA PRO A 115 -25.27 30.79 -41.55
C PRO A 115 -26.81 30.85 -41.55
N PHE A 116 -27.38 31.90 -42.12
CA PHE A 116 -28.84 32.07 -42.21
C PHE A 116 -29.46 30.87 -42.96
N GLY A 117 -30.42 30.18 -42.34
CA GLY A 117 -31.03 28.96 -42.89
C GLY A 117 -30.30 27.65 -42.57
N SER A 118 -29.31 27.65 -41.66
CA SER A 118 -28.64 26.43 -41.18
C SER A 118 -29.64 25.44 -40.57
N GLN A 119 -29.46 24.17 -40.90
CA GLN A 119 -30.21 23.08 -40.27
C GLN A 119 -29.62 22.78 -38.89
N THR A 120 -30.49 22.52 -37.90
CA THR A 120 -30.12 22.30 -36.49
C THR A 120 -30.62 20.95 -35.98
N GLY A 121 -29.87 20.33 -35.07
CA GLY A 121 -29.96 18.90 -34.73
C GLY A 121 -31.18 18.55 -33.89
N GLY A 122 -31.57 19.45 -33.01
CA GLY A 122 -32.61 19.27 -32.01
C GLY A 122 -32.47 17.92 -31.31
N LEU A 123 -33.61 17.32 -31.01
CA LEU A 123 -33.73 15.96 -30.52
C LEU A 123 -34.38 15.10 -31.60
N GLY A 124 -33.68 14.07 -32.07
CA GLY A 124 -34.23 13.03 -32.92
C GLY A 124 -34.81 11.89 -32.08
N ILE A 125 -35.97 11.36 -32.49
CA ILE A 125 -36.65 10.24 -31.85
C ILE A 125 -36.86 9.15 -32.89
N VAL A 126 -36.43 7.93 -32.58
CA VAL A 126 -36.58 6.75 -33.44
C VAL A 126 -37.38 5.70 -32.69
N ASP A 127 -38.45 5.21 -33.31
CA ASP A 127 -39.22 4.09 -32.79
C ASP A 127 -38.56 2.76 -33.21
N LEU A 128 -38.06 2.01 -32.23
CA LEU A 128 -37.48 0.68 -32.36
C LEU A 128 -38.52 -0.42 -32.10
N SER A 129 -39.81 -0.07 -32.04
CA SER A 129 -40.91 -1.00 -31.74
C SER A 129 -40.99 -2.18 -32.73
N GLY A 130 -40.63 -1.95 -33.99
CA GLY A 130 -40.70 -2.94 -35.07
C GLY A 130 -39.61 -4.01 -35.07
N LEU A 131 -38.48 -3.82 -34.36
CA LEU A 131 -37.40 -4.82 -34.29
C LEU A 131 -37.82 -6.08 -33.51
N PRO A 132 -37.37 -7.30 -33.91
CA PRO A 132 -36.48 -7.60 -35.03
C PRO A 132 -37.15 -7.64 -36.42
N GLY A 133 -38.48 -7.46 -36.50
CA GLY A 133 -39.25 -7.56 -37.74
C GLY A 133 -38.97 -6.41 -38.72
N THR A 134 -39.73 -5.31 -38.60
CA THR A 134 -39.60 -4.16 -39.50
C THR A 134 -38.66 -3.12 -38.89
N PRO A 135 -37.49 -2.86 -39.48
CA PRO A 135 -36.59 -1.82 -38.99
C PRO A 135 -37.17 -0.43 -39.23
N PRO A 136 -36.84 0.57 -38.39
CA PRO A 136 -37.22 1.95 -38.63
C PRO A 136 -36.61 2.46 -39.95
N THR A 137 -37.26 3.46 -40.55
CA THR A 137 -36.81 4.12 -41.78
C THR A 137 -36.64 5.62 -41.65
N THR A 138 -37.09 6.22 -40.54
CA THR A 138 -37.10 7.67 -40.32
C THR A 138 -36.70 8.03 -38.90
N VAL A 139 -36.18 9.26 -38.74
CA VAL A 139 -36.00 9.92 -37.44
C VAL A 139 -37.05 11.03 -37.33
N THR A 140 -37.88 10.99 -36.29
CA THR A 140 -38.80 12.09 -36.00
C THR A 140 -38.04 13.17 -35.25
N LYS A 141 -37.95 14.38 -35.82
CA LYS A 141 -37.36 15.52 -35.12
C LYS A 141 -38.40 16.10 -34.17
N TYR A 142 -38.10 16.03 -32.87
CA TYR A 142 -38.74 16.85 -31.86
C TYR A 142 -38.21 18.28 -32.06
N HIS A 143 -38.73 18.97 -33.11
CA HIS A 143 -38.59 20.39 -33.52
C HIS A 143 -39.21 20.64 -34.92
N ALA A 144 -40.27 19.94 -35.30
CA ALA A 144 -41.08 20.34 -36.46
C ALA A 144 -42.19 21.29 -35.97
N ALA A 145 -42.44 22.39 -36.68
CA ALA A 145 -43.51 23.33 -36.39
C ALA A 145 -44.81 22.59 -36.01
N GLY A 146 -45.35 22.86 -34.81
CA GLY A 146 -46.51 22.17 -34.25
C GLY A 146 -46.24 21.27 -33.03
N ALA A 147 -45.02 21.28 -32.47
CA ALA A 147 -44.78 20.66 -31.16
C ALA A 147 -45.49 21.48 -30.06
N SER A 148 -46.46 20.87 -29.38
CA SER A 148 -47.36 21.53 -28.43
C SER A 148 -46.73 21.82 -27.05
N ASP A 149 -45.41 22.02 -26.97
CA ASP A 149 -44.71 22.27 -25.70
C ASP A 149 -44.37 23.77 -25.55
N PRO A 150 -45.23 24.56 -24.87
CA PRO A 150 -45.11 26.01 -24.84
C PRO A 150 -43.82 26.52 -24.19
N GLY A 151 -43.09 25.69 -23.42
CA GLY A 151 -41.83 26.08 -22.78
C GLY A 151 -40.69 26.29 -23.78
N ILE A 152 -40.57 25.39 -24.77
CA ILE A 152 -39.40 25.32 -25.67
C ILE A 152 -39.74 25.12 -27.15
N ASP A 153 -41.01 25.27 -27.55
CA ASP A 153 -41.44 25.10 -28.94
C ASP A 153 -40.58 25.91 -29.92
N ASN A 154 -40.09 25.24 -30.97
CA ASN A 154 -39.19 25.77 -32.01
C ASN A 154 -37.89 26.45 -31.51
N LYS A 155 -37.48 26.22 -30.25
CA LYS A 155 -36.30 26.87 -29.66
C LYS A 155 -35.07 25.99 -29.54
N LEU A 156 -35.20 24.67 -29.39
CA LEU A 156 -34.06 23.80 -29.13
C LEU A 156 -33.35 23.44 -30.45
N GLN A 157 -32.12 23.92 -30.60
CA GLN A 157 -31.38 23.90 -31.86
C GLN A 157 -30.30 22.84 -31.87
N ARG A 158 -29.32 22.96 -30.96
CA ARG A 158 -28.21 22.01 -30.82
C ARG A 158 -28.26 21.42 -29.43
N VAL A 159 -27.79 20.19 -29.30
CA VAL A 159 -27.64 19.50 -28.02
C VAL A 159 -26.37 18.69 -28.09
N HIS A 160 -25.50 18.91 -27.12
CA HIS A 160 -24.19 18.30 -27.07
C HIS A 160 -24.28 16.82 -26.72
N SER A 161 -25.00 16.50 -25.64
CA SER A 161 -25.19 15.12 -25.17
C SER A 161 -26.50 14.94 -24.41
N LEU A 162 -26.82 13.69 -24.06
CA LEU A 162 -28.05 13.35 -23.35
C LEU A 162 -27.86 12.19 -22.38
N HIS A 163 -28.76 12.12 -21.39
CA HIS A 163 -28.85 10.99 -20.47
C HIS A 163 -30.30 10.66 -20.13
N VAL A 164 -30.56 9.40 -19.78
CA VAL A 164 -31.90 8.91 -19.40
C VAL A 164 -31.87 8.40 -17.96
N ASP A 165 -32.62 9.05 -17.07
CA ASP A 165 -32.97 8.49 -15.77
C ASP A 165 -34.14 7.52 -15.95
N SER A 166 -33.79 6.25 -16.21
CA SER A 166 -34.77 5.18 -16.42
C SER A 166 -35.64 4.89 -15.19
N VAL A 167 -35.18 5.26 -13.97
CA VAL A 167 -35.94 5.06 -12.73
C VAL A 167 -37.12 6.03 -12.66
N ARG A 168 -36.91 7.27 -13.12
CA ARG A 168 -37.92 8.33 -13.08
C ARG A 168 -38.62 8.55 -14.42
N SER A 169 -38.22 7.82 -15.47
CA SER A 169 -38.69 8.05 -16.84
C SER A 169 -38.44 9.49 -17.27
N MET A 170 -37.21 9.96 -17.12
CA MET A 170 -36.80 11.33 -17.47
C MET A 170 -35.63 11.33 -18.47
N LEU A 171 -35.68 12.25 -19.42
CA LEU A 171 -34.61 12.55 -20.36
C LEU A 171 -33.96 13.88 -19.98
N TYR A 172 -32.64 13.91 -20.02
CA TYR A 172 -31.83 15.09 -19.77
C TYR A 172 -31.02 15.42 -21.01
N LEU A 173 -31.06 16.69 -21.44
CA LEU A 173 -30.29 17.20 -22.57
C LEU A 173 -29.27 18.22 -22.06
N TYR A 174 -28.03 18.13 -22.54
CA TYR A 174 -26.90 18.94 -22.08
C TYR A 174 -26.34 19.81 -23.21
N GLY A 175 -25.79 20.97 -22.87
CA GLY A 175 -25.18 21.88 -23.84
C GLY A 175 -26.16 22.40 -24.89
N ALA A 176 -27.44 22.55 -24.51
CA ALA A 176 -28.49 22.91 -25.46
C ALA A 176 -28.36 24.38 -25.94
N THR A 177 -28.75 24.67 -27.18
CA THR A 177 -28.80 26.05 -27.69
C THR A 177 -30.20 26.48 -28.14
N GLY A 178 -30.44 27.80 -28.13
CA GLY A 178 -31.70 28.42 -28.56
C GLY A 178 -32.80 28.51 -27.49
N VAL A 179 -32.60 27.90 -26.32
CA VAL A 179 -33.53 27.94 -25.17
C VAL A 179 -33.11 28.88 -24.02
N GLY A 180 -32.09 29.73 -24.27
CA GLY A 180 -31.53 30.65 -23.26
C GLY A 180 -30.96 29.93 -22.03
N CYS A 181 -30.37 28.75 -22.25
CA CYS A 181 -29.75 27.91 -21.24
C CYS A 181 -28.90 26.86 -21.96
N ASP A 182 -27.65 26.72 -21.53
CA ASP A 182 -26.65 25.78 -22.07
C ASP A 182 -26.19 24.76 -21.02
N GLY A 183 -26.88 24.72 -19.88
CA GLY A 183 -26.72 23.71 -18.84
C GLY A 183 -27.49 22.44 -19.15
N ALA A 184 -28.37 22.02 -18.23
CA ALA A 184 -29.16 20.80 -18.35
C ALA A 184 -30.66 21.10 -18.47
N LEU A 185 -31.32 20.51 -19.47
CA LEU A 185 -32.78 20.55 -19.65
C LEU A 185 -33.38 19.19 -19.28
N ARG A 186 -34.51 19.18 -18.56
CA ARG A 186 -35.19 17.93 -18.15
C ARG A 186 -36.54 17.78 -18.85
N PHE A 187 -36.82 16.55 -19.28
CA PHE A 187 -38.03 16.16 -20.00
C PHE A 187 -38.64 14.91 -19.39
N SER A 188 -39.97 14.88 -19.26
CA SER A 188 -40.71 13.66 -18.92
C SER A 188 -40.81 12.74 -20.13
N LEU A 189 -40.56 11.45 -19.90
CA LEU A 189 -40.76 10.35 -20.85
C LEU A 189 -42.01 9.53 -20.51
N SER A 190 -43.02 10.14 -19.87
CA SER A 190 -44.33 9.48 -19.66
C SER A 190 -44.97 9.06 -20.98
N ASN A 191 -44.78 9.85 -22.04
CA ASN A 191 -44.95 9.44 -23.43
C ASN A 191 -43.57 9.46 -24.14
N PRO A 192 -42.88 8.32 -24.27
CA PRO A 192 -41.54 8.29 -24.87
C PRO A 192 -41.47 8.81 -26.32
N ALA A 193 -42.57 8.71 -27.09
CA ALA A 193 -42.63 9.22 -28.46
C ALA A 193 -42.72 10.75 -28.52
N ALA A 194 -43.18 11.38 -27.45
CA ALA A 194 -43.35 12.83 -27.34
C ALA A 194 -42.94 13.29 -25.92
N PRO A 195 -41.62 13.40 -25.66
CA PRO A 195 -41.12 13.92 -24.39
C PRO A 195 -41.72 15.29 -24.06
N VAL A 196 -41.92 15.62 -22.78
CA VAL A 196 -42.48 16.91 -22.35
C VAL A 196 -41.48 17.65 -21.49
N TYR A 197 -41.09 18.86 -21.87
CA TYR A 197 -40.18 19.73 -21.12
C TYR A 197 -40.73 20.03 -19.73
N LYS A 198 -39.85 20.02 -18.74
CA LYS A 198 -40.17 20.27 -17.33
C LYS A 198 -39.49 21.54 -16.84
N ASP A 199 -38.17 21.50 -16.74
CA ASP A 199 -37.36 22.55 -16.16
C ASP A 199 -35.91 22.50 -16.69
N LYS A 200 -35.07 23.39 -16.14
CA LYS A 200 -33.68 23.54 -16.56
C LYS A 200 -32.77 24.01 -15.43
N TYR A 201 -31.52 23.56 -15.46
CA TYR A 201 -30.40 24.08 -14.67
C TYR A 201 -29.48 24.89 -15.60
N CYS A 202 -29.28 26.17 -15.31
CA CYS A 202 -28.58 27.11 -16.21
C CYS A 202 -27.42 27.86 -15.54
N SER A 203 -27.01 27.47 -14.34
CA SER A 203 -25.94 28.19 -13.64
C SER A 203 -24.56 27.96 -14.27
N ASN A 204 -24.39 26.88 -15.03
CA ASN A 204 -23.16 26.56 -15.74
C ASN A 204 -23.49 25.79 -17.03
N TYR A 205 -22.61 25.88 -18.03
CA TYR A 205 -22.59 24.96 -19.16
C TYR A 205 -22.38 23.53 -18.68
N VAL A 206 -23.27 22.62 -19.07
CA VAL A 206 -23.17 21.18 -18.76
C VAL A 206 -22.83 20.48 -20.07
N HIS A 207 -21.67 19.82 -20.09
CA HIS A 207 -21.16 19.15 -21.27
C HIS A 207 -21.73 17.74 -21.43
N ASP A 208 -21.66 16.96 -20.35
CA ASP A 208 -22.23 15.62 -20.20
C ASP A 208 -22.66 15.44 -18.73
N GLY A 209 -23.31 14.33 -18.41
CA GLY A 209 -23.71 14.07 -17.04
C GLY A 209 -24.47 12.76 -16.84
N TYR A 210 -24.24 12.14 -15.69
CA TYR A 210 -25.01 11.00 -15.23
C TYR A 210 -26.11 11.43 -14.26
N VAL A 211 -27.34 10.97 -14.49
CA VAL A 211 -28.45 11.17 -13.55
C VAL A 211 -28.87 9.86 -12.91
N HIS A 212 -29.02 9.89 -11.59
CA HIS A 212 -29.69 8.85 -10.82
C HIS A 212 -30.78 9.45 -9.94
N LYS A 213 -32.04 9.03 -10.14
CA LYS A 213 -33.19 9.41 -9.30
C LYS A 213 -33.19 10.91 -8.98
N ASP A 214 -33.32 11.79 -9.97
CA ASP A 214 -33.26 13.27 -9.91
C ASP A 214 -31.92 13.96 -9.65
N THR A 215 -30.89 13.22 -9.21
CA THR A 215 -29.60 13.84 -8.92
C THR A 215 -28.69 13.71 -10.13
N LEU A 216 -28.35 14.86 -10.72
CA LEU A 216 -27.40 15.01 -11.81
C LEU A 216 -25.98 15.18 -11.25
N TYR A 217 -25.09 14.32 -11.70
CA TYR A 217 -23.65 14.49 -11.59
C TYR A 217 -23.22 15.12 -12.92
N ALA A 218 -23.02 16.43 -12.92
CA ALA A 218 -22.76 17.23 -14.12
C ALA A 218 -21.26 17.34 -14.37
N ALA A 219 -20.86 17.12 -15.62
CA ALA A 219 -19.53 17.44 -16.13
C ALA A 219 -19.53 18.87 -16.67
N LEU A 220 -18.89 19.80 -15.95
CA LEU A 220 -18.82 21.20 -16.31
C LEU A 220 -17.48 21.48 -17.00
N ILE A 221 -17.35 21.08 -18.28
CA ILE A 221 -16.07 21.06 -19.00
C ILE A 221 -15.33 22.40 -18.98
N ILE A 222 -16.06 23.51 -19.18
CA ILE A 222 -15.50 24.87 -19.20
C ILE A 222 -15.10 25.32 -17.80
N ALA A 223 -15.90 24.97 -16.77
CA ALA A 223 -15.61 25.32 -15.39
C ALA A 223 -14.52 24.42 -14.77
N GLY A 224 -14.21 23.30 -15.41
CA GLY A 224 -13.25 22.29 -14.94
C GLY A 224 -13.71 21.56 -13.68
N LYS A 225 -15.02 21.33 -13.54
CA LYS A 225 -15.62 20.79 -12.31
C LYS A 225 -16.60 19.66 -12.57
N MET A 226 -16.63 18.72 -11.63
CA MET A 226 -17.82 17.89 -11.40
C MET A 226 -18.74 18.61 -10.41
N ALA A 227 -20.03 18.69 -10.72
CA ALA A 227 -21.04 19.27 -9.84
C ALA A 227 -22.17 18.28 -9.55
N ILE A 228 -22.69 18.28 -8.33
CA ILE A 228 -23.87 17.49 -7.94
C ILE A 228 -25.05 18.44 -7.87
N VAL A 229 -26.02 18.27 -8.77
CA VAL A 229 -27.19 19.13 -8.92
C VAL A 229 -28.44 18.29 -8.71
N LYS A 230 -29.29 18.71 -7.77
CA LYS A 230 -30.55 18.05 -7.50
C LYS A 230 -31.69 18.73 -8.25
N PHE A 231 -32.35 17.98 -9.12
CA PHE A 231 -33.64 18.37 -9.67
C PHE A 231 -34.73 18.05 -8.64
N GLN A 232 -35.69 18.94 -8.51
CA GLN A 232 -36.67 18.86 -7.44
C GLN A 232 -38.08 18.88 -8.01
N THR A 233 -38.92 18.02 -7.48
CA THR A 233 -40.36 18.03 -7.70
C THR A 233 -40.99 18.09 -6.32
N ASN A 234 -41.83 19.10 -6.07
CA ASN A 234 -42.50 19.26 -4.80
C ASN A 234 -43.40 18.03 -4.55
N PRO A 235 -43.19 17.30 -3.45
CA PRO A 235 -43.95 16.06 -3.19
C PRO A 235 -45.43 16.32 -2.88
N ASN A 236 -45.81 17.55 -2.50
CA ASN A 236 -47.18 17.87 -2.09
C ASN A 236 -48.11 18.16 -3.26
N ASP A 237 -47.60 18.76 -4.34
CA ASP A 237 -48.39 19.20 -5.49
C ASP A 237 -47.84 18.71 -6.84
N GLY A 238 -46.67 18.06 -6.86
CA GLY A 238 -46.03 17.55 -8.08
C GLY A 238 -45.40 18.63 -8.95
N VAL A 239 -45.27 19.87 -8.46
CA VAL A 239 -44.71 20.99 -9.22
C VAL A 239 -43.19 20.98 -9.14
N ASP A 240 -42.52 21.07 -10.28
CA ASP A 240 -41.06 21.16 -10.35
C ASP A 240 -40.55 22.50 -9.79
N THR A 241 -39.51 22.45 -8.96
CA THR A 241 -38.82 23.64 -8.43
C THR A 241 -37.45 23.80 -9.07
N LEU A 242 -36.85 24.98 -8.93
CA LEU A 242 -35.54 25.26 -9.53
C LEU A 242 -34.48 24.25 -9.04
N PRO A 243 -33.68 23.66 -9.95
CA PRO A 243 -32.62 22.74 -9.56
C PRO A 243 -31.60 23.41 -8.62
N THR A 244 -31.13 22.66 -7.63
CA THR A 244 -30.21 23.16 -6.60
C THR A 244 -28.85 22.50 -6.69
N LEU A 245 -27.78 23.30 -6.72
CA LEU A 245 -26.41 22.81 -6.56
C LEU A 245 -26.20 22.33 -5.12
N LEU A 246 -25.83 21.06 -4.95
CA LEU A 246 -25.50 20.47 -3.65
C LEU A 246 -24.00 20.63 -3.31
N GLY A 247 -23.13 20.52 -4.32
CA GLY A 247 -21.70 20.75 -4.19
C GLY A 247 -20.96 20.50 -5.50
N ASN A 248 -19.66 20.79 -5.50
CA ASN A 248 -18.80 20.62 -6.68
C ASN A 248 -17.33 20.46 -6.27
N ILE A 249 -16.54 19.87 -7.15
CA ILE A 249 -15.09 19.72 -7.00
C ILE A 249 -14.39 19.99 -8.34
N THR A 250 -13.21 20.61 -8.29
CA THR A 250 -12.33 20.75 -9.45
C THR A 250 -11.66 19.42 -9.78
N THR A 251 -11.71 18.99 -11.04
CA THR A 251 -11.09 17.72 -11.49
C THR A 251 -9.58 17.86 -11.75
N PRO A 252 -8.79 16.78 -11.88
CA PRO A 252 -7.33 16.85 -11.80
C PRO A 252 -6.71 17.71 -12.90
N ASN A 253 -7.36 17.75 -14.06
CA ASN A 253 -6.96 18.52 -15.21
C ASN A 253 -7.95 19.68 -15.48
N ALA A 254 -8.96 19.90 -14.63
CA ALA A 254 -9.92 21.00 -14.75
C ALA A 254 -10.54 21.13 -16.15
N TYR A 255 -10.98 20.01 -16.75
CA TYR A 255 -11.63 19.99 -18.06
C TYR A 255 -12.65 18.83 -18.13
N THR A 256 -13.56 18.80 -17.15
CA THR A 256 -14.43 17.65 -16.87
C THR A 256 -15.37 17.35 -18.02
N HIS A 257 -15.14 16.23 -18.69
CA HIS A 257 -15.85 15.85 -19.91
C HIS A 257 -17.05 14.96 -19.61
N ASN A 258 -16.84 13.82 -18.94
CA ASN A 258 -17.88 12.84 -18.66
C ASN A 258 -17.89 12.49 -17.16
N THR A 259 -19.06 12.06 -16.68
CA THR A 259 -19.26 11.55 -15.32
C THR A 259 -20.05 10.25 -15.36
N TRP A 260 -19.78 9.36 -14.40
CA TRP A 260 -20.59 8.16 -14.18
C TRP A 260 -20.55 7.74 -12.70
N LEU A 261 -21.58 7.03 -12.21
CA LEU A 261 -21.63 6.57 -10.81
C LEU A 261 -21.26 5.10 -10.65
N SER A 262 -20.68 4.78 -9.49
CA SER A 262 -20.62 3.41 -8.99
C SER A 262 -22.02 2.84 -8.75
N VAL A 263 -22.15 1.51 -8.79
CA VAL A 263 -23.44 0.82 -8.59
C VAL A 263 -24.05 1.10 -7.20
N ASN A 264 -23.23 1.36 -6.18
CA ASN A 264 -23.68 1.74 -4.85
C ASN A 264 -23.93 3.26 -4.68
N HIS A 265 -23.69 4.05 -5.73
CA HIS A 265 -23.83 5.52 -5.78
C HIS A 265 -23.02 6.30 -4.73
N GLN A 266 -22.02 5.67 -4.11
CA GLN A 266 -21.12 6.34 -3.17
C GLN A 266 -19.93 6.99 -3.88
N TYR A 267 -19.62 6.55 -5.10
CA TYR A 267 -18.47 7.03 -5.84
C TYR A 267 -18.88 7.52 -7.23
N ALA A 268 -18.27 8.62 -7.65
CA ALA A 268 -18.37 9.13 -9.01
C ALA A 268 -17.02 8.99 -9.72
N PHE A 269 -17.07 8.75 -11.02
CA PHE A 269 -15.91 8.65 -11.88
C PHE A 269 -16.00 9.72 -12.94
N THR A 270 -14.88 10.40 -13.20
CA THR A 270 -14.83 11.47 -14.20
C THR A 270 -13.64 11.31 -15.12
N THR A 271 -13.74 11.95 -16.26
CA THR A 271 -12.69 12.06 -17.26
C THR A 271 -12.49 13.54 -17.59
N ASP A 272 -11.26 13.93 -17.92
CA ASP A 272 -10.94 15.28 -18.37
C ASP A 272 -10.43 15.21 -19.81
N GLU A 273 -11.20 15.68 -20.79
CA GLU A 273 -10.89 15.43 -22.21
C GLU A 273 -9.82 16.40 -22.76
N LYS A 274 -8.59 16.20 -22.29
CA LYS A 274 -7.41 16.93 -22.73
C LYS A 274 -6.16 16.05 -22.60
N PRO A 275 -5.03 16.43 -23.22
CA PRO A 275 -3.77 15.73 -23.05
C PRO A 275 -3.41 15.35 -21.61
N ASN A 276 -2.82 14.16 -21.47
CA ASN A 276 -2.21 13.68 -20.22
C ASN A 276 -3.21 13.62 -19.04
N SER A 277 -4.48 13.40 -19.33
CA SER A 277 -5.60 13.37 -18.40
C SER A 277 -5.82 12.01 -17.74
N PHE A 278 -6.78 11.92 -16.82
CA PHE A 278 -6.98 10.72 -16.00
C PHE A 278 -8.44 10.29 -15.98
N LEU A 279 -8.66 8.98 -15.82
CA LEU A 279 -9.84 8.48 -15.15
C LEU A 279 -9.65 8.74 -13.65
N ALA A 280 -10.53 9.52 -13.05
CA ALA A 280 -10.46 9.88 -11.63
C ALA A 280 -11.69 9.35 -10.87
N ALA A 281 -11.49 8.90 -9.64
CA ALA A 281 -12.54 8.42 -8.75
C ALA A 281 -12.73 9.35 -7.56
N TYR A 282 -13.98 9.59 -7.19
CA TYR A 282 -14.38 10.52 -6.13
C TYR A 282 -15.34 9.85 -5.16
N ASP A 283 -15.16 10.07 -3.86
CA ASP A 283 -16.23 9.84 -2.88
C ASP A 283 -17.23 11.00 -2.97
N VAL A 284 -18.49 10.66 -3.23
CA VAL A 284 -19.62 11.59 -3.36
C VAL A 284 -20.75 11.26 -2.38
N SER A 285 -20.45 10.45 -1.36
CA SER A 285 -21.42 10.06 -0.34
C SER A 285 -21.93 11.26 0.47
N ASP A 286 -21.06 12.26 0.69
CA ASP A 286 -21.43 13.60 1.13
C ASP A 286 -21.21 14.61 -0.02
N PRO A 287 -22.27 15.16 -0.64
CA PRO A 287 -22.10 16.10 -1.74
C PRO A 287 -21.48 17.43 -1.32
N THR A 288 -21.40 17.73 -0.02
CA THR A 288 -20.76 18.95 0.51
C THR A 288 -19.27 18.77 0.79
N ASP A 289 -18.79 17.53 0.85
CA ASP A 289 -17.38 17.17 1.09
C ASP A 289 -16.93 16.08 0.10
N ILE A 290 -16.91 16.44 -1.19
CA ILE A 290 -16.48 15.52 -2.24
C ILE A 290 -14.96 15.33 -2.15
N MET A 291 -14.50 14.08 -2.14
CA MET A 291 -13.07 13.76 -2.01
C MET A 291 -12.53 13.02 -3.24
N LEU A 292 -11.42 13.50 -3.81
CA LEU A 292 -10.66 12.72 -4.81
C LEU A 292 -10.01 11.52 -4.11
N MET A 293 -10.30 10.32 -4.58
CA MET A 293 -9.82 9.07 -3.99
C MET A 293 -8.54 8.59 -4.67
N ASP A 294 -8.56 8.49 -6.00
CA ASP A 294 -7.43 8.06 -6.81
C ASP A 294 -7.66 8.44 -8.29
N LYS A 295 -6.62 8.31 -9.09
CA LYS A 295 -6.65 8.57 -10.53
C LYS A 295 -5.67 7.68 -11.28
N ILE A 296 -6.07 7.24 -12.47
CA ILE A 296 -5.25 6.38 -13.33
C ILE A 296 -5.25 6.90 -14.77
N ARG A 297 -4.13 6.69 -15.46
CA ARG A 297 -3.95 7.01 -16.87
C ARG A 297 -3.24 5.87 -17.57
N THR A 298 -3.46 5.72 -18.87
CA THR A 298 -2.60 4.91 -19.74
C THR A 298 -1.16 5.45 -19.75
N THR A 299 -0.25 4.68 -20.33
CA THR A 299 1.19 5.02 -20.32
C THR A 299 1.67 5.74 -21.57
N THR A 300 0.82 5.88 -22.57
CA THR A 300 1.13 6.65 -23.77
C THR A 300 1.26 8.13 -23.41
N ALA A 301 2.32 8.77 -23.87
CA ALA A 301 2.46 10.20 -23.71
C ALA A 301 1.33 10.91 -24.47
N ASN A 302 0.80 12.01 -23.92
CA ASN A 302 -0.29 12.77 -24.54
C ASN A 302 -1.65 12.04 -24.62
N SER A 303 -1.82 10.89 -23.96
CA SER A 303 -3.09 10.16 -23.92
C SER A 303 -4.25 11.05 -23.47
N ILE A 304 -5.40 10.94 -24.16
CA ILE A 304 -6.62 11.71 -23.86
C ILE A 304 -7.72 10.72 -23.47
N VAL A 305 -8.25 10.85 -22.26
CA VAL A 305 -9.43 10.09 -21.84
C VAL A 305 -10.71 10.72 -22.38
N HIS A 306 -11.70 9.91 -22.76
CA HIS A 306 -12.98 10.39 -23.27
C HIS A 306 -14.16 10.00 -22.35
N ASN A 307 -14.96 8.98 -22.67
CA ASN A 307 -16.11 8.57 -21.83
C ASN A 307 -15.79 7.34 -20.99
N THR A 308 -16.30 7.32 -19.75
CA THR A 308 -16.25 6.15 -18.87
C THR A 308 -17.65 5.67 -18.50
N TYR A 309 -17.80 4.35 -18.38
CA TYR A 309 -19.03 3.71 -17.94
C TYR A 309 -18.70 2.67 -16.87
N VAL A 310 -19.44 2.69 -15.76
CA VAL A 310 -19.24 1.70 -14.69
C VAL A 310 -20.20 0.53 -14.86
N LYS A 311 -19.67 -0.69 -14.87
CA LYS A 311 -20.42 -1.94 -14.87
C LYS A 311 -19.91 -2.83 -13.73
N GLY A 312 -20.73 -2.97 -12.69
CA GLY A 312 -20.34 -3.68 -11.48
C GLY A 312 -19.15 -2.98 -10.82
N ASN A 313 -18.03 -3.71 -10.73
CA ASN A 313 -16.79 -3.23 -10.12
C ASN A 313 -15.78 -2.71 -11.14
N PHE A 314 -16.18 -2.48 -12.39
CA PHE A 314 -15.26 -2.09 -13.46
C PHE A 314 -15.71 -0.79 -14.12
N ALA A 315 -14.75 0.10 -14.38
CA ALA A 315 -14.90 1.22 -15.30
C ALA A 315 -14.39 0.81 -16.69
N ILE A 316 -15.22 1.02 -17.70
CA ILE A 316 -14.92 0.76 -19.10
C ILE A 316 -14.79 2.13 -19.77
N THR A 317 -13.60 2.46 -20.26
CA THR A 317 -13.24 3.82 -20.64
C THR A 317 -12.66 3.86 -22.04
N SER A 318 -13.11 4.81 -22.87
CA SER A 318 -12.49 5.13 -24.16
C SER A 318 -11.36 6.15 -23.99
N TRP A 319 -10.29 5.98 -24.78
CA TRP A 319 -9.04 6.73 -24.70
C TRP A 319 -8.53 7.17 -26.07
N TYR A 320 -9.43 7.54 -27.00
CA TYR A 320 -9.03 8.03 -28.33
C TYR A 320 -7.99 7.09 -28.98
N GLU A 321 -6.77 7.57 -29.20
CA GLU A 321 -5.69 6.83 -29.86
C GLU A 321 -5.17 5.62 -29.05
N ASP A 322 -5.40 5.56 -27.73
CA ASP A 322 -5.06 4.39 -26.91
C ASP A 322 -6.15 3.30 -26.95
N GLY A 323 -7.23 3.52 -27.70
CA GLY A 323 -8.36 2.63 -27.80
C GLY A 323 -9.21 2.63 -26.53
N MET A 324 -9.26 1.52 -25.81
CA MET A 324 -10.10 1.41 -24.61
C MET A 324 -9.46 0.60 -23.48
N THR A 325 -9.86 0.90 -22.24
CA THR A 325 -9.40 0.21 -21.05
C THR A 325 -10.53 -0.30 -20.15
N ILE A 326 -10.23 -1.35 -19.39
CA ILE A 326 -11.05 -1.86 -18.29
C ILE A 326 -10.25 -1.65 -17.01
N THR A 327 -10.79 -0.90 -16.07
CA THR A 327 -10.18 -0.61 -14.77
C THR A 327 -11.02 -1.22 -13.66
N ASP A 328 -10.40 -1.98 -12.76
CA ASP A 328 -11.05 -2.40 -11.52
C ASP A 328 -11.18 -1.19 -10.59
N VAL A 329 -12.43 -0.85 -10.27
CA VAL A 329 -12.81 0.28 -9.42
C VAL A 329 -13.50 -0.18 -8.13
N SER A 330 -13.40 -1.47 -7.77
CA SER A 330 -13.90 -2.01 -6.49
C SER A 330 -13.24 -1.36 -5.27
N ARG A 331 -12.06 -0.78 -5.45
CA ARG A 331 -11.33 0.02 -4.45
C ARG A 331 -11.04 1.41 -5.04
N PRO A 332 -11.94 2.40 -4.86
CA PRO A 332 -11.79 3.72 -5.47
C PRO A 332 -10.52 4.50 -5.07
N GLY A 333 -9.87 4.13 -3.96
CA GLY A 333 -8.57 4.67 -3.54
C GLY A 333 -7.35 3.91 -4.08
N ASN A 334 -7.54 2.91 -4.95
CA ASN A 334 -6.50 2.10 -5.56
C ASN A 334 -7.01 1.50 -6.89
N LEU A 335 -7.09 2.34 -7.94
CA LEU A 335 -7.56 1.96 -9.26
C LEU A 335 -6.50 1.16 -10.00
N ILE A 336 -6.87 0.01 -10.55
CA ILE A 336 -5.94 -0.86 -11.29
C ILE A 336 -6.52 -1.20 -12.66
N GLN A 337 -5.77 -0.89 -13.72
CA GLN A 337 -6.13 -1.31 -15.06
C GLN A 337 -5.99 -2.84 -15.20
N THR A 338 -7.07 -3.50 -15.57
CA THR A 338 -7.14 -4.96 -15.72
C THR A 338 -7.37 -5.42 -17.15
N GLY A 339 -7.75 -4.53 -18.06
CA GLY A 339 -7.84 -4.83 -19.48
C GLY A 339 -7.53 -3.62 -20.34
N ARG A 340 -7.08 -3.87 -21.57
CA ARG A 340 -6.89 -2.85 -22.60
C ARG A 340 -7.02 -3.47 -23.99
N PHE A 341 -7.51 -2.68 -24.93
CA PHE A 341 -7.54 -3.05 -26.34
C PHE A 341 -7.29 -1.81 -27.18
N ASP A 342 -6.22 -1.84 -27.96
CA ASP A 342 -5.87 -0.78 -28.90
C ASP A 342 -6.71 -0.93 -30.17
N THR A 343 -7.64 0.01 -30.38
CA THR A 343 -8.45 0.08 -31.59
C THR A 343 -7.85 0.98 -32.66
N TYR A 344 -6.76 1.71 -32.39
CA TYR A 344 -6.18 2.71 -33.29
C TYR A 344 -4.73 2.36 -33.61
N GLN A 345 -4.57 1.42 -34.55
CA GLN A 345 -3.27 0.81 -34.88
C GLN A 345 -2.38 1.67 -35.79
N THR A 346 -2.85 2.84 -36.22
CA THR A 346 -2.08 3.78 -37.03
C THR A 346 -1.05 4.51 -36.15
N PRO A 347 0.23 4.59 -36.56
CA PRO A 347 1.23 5.28 -35.77
C PRO A 347 0.80 6.73 -35.50
N PRO A 348 1.12 7.27 -34.31
CA PRO A 348 0.71 8.60 -33.92
C PRO A 348 1.10 9.60 -35.00
N PHE A 349 0.16 10.49 -35.33
CA PHE A 349 0.38 11.50 -36.36
C PHE A 349 1.68 12.26 -36.06
N PRO A 350 2.61 12.41 -37.02
CA PRO A 350 3.89 13.09 -36.78
C PRO A 350 3.75 14.62 -36.65
N VAL A 351 2.52 15.13 -36.46
CA VAL A 351 2.23 16.55 -36.29
C VAL A 351 2.04 16.88 -34.81
N PRO A 352 2.67 17.95 -34.30
CA PRO A 352 2.40 18.44 -32.95
C PRO A 352 0.93 18.83 -32.77
N GLY A 353 0.28 18.41 -31.67
CA GLY A 353 -1.08 18.85 -31.31
C GLY A 353 -1.82 17.90 -30.38
N ASP A 354 -3.09 18.23 -30.13
CA ASP A 354 -4.04 17.35 -29.44
C ASP A 354 -4.64 16.39 -30.48
N HIS A 355 -4.66 15.10 -30.17
CA HIS A 355 -5.09 14.06 -31.10
C HIS A 355 -6.36 13.36 -30.59
N PHE A 356 -7.48 13.72 -31.18
CA PHE A 356 -8.81 13.19 -30.83
C PHE A 356 -9.23 12.06 -31.77
N GLU A 357 -8.32 11.33 -32.41
CA GLU A 357 -8.67 10.21 -33.28
C GLU A 357 -8.79 8.90 -32.50
N GLY A 358 -9.28 7.84 -33.14
CA GLY A 358 -9.47 6.55 -32.49
C GLY A 358 -10.79 6.43 -31.73
N ALA A 359 -10.78 5.75 -30.59
CA ALA A 359 -11.99 5.35 -29.85
C ALA A 359 -12.70 6.54 -29.19
N TRP A 360 -13.85 6.90 -29.74
CA TRP A 360 -14.75 7.91 -29.18
C TRP A 360 -15.73 7.28 -28.19
N GLY A 361 -16.56 6.36 -28.69
CA GLY A 361 -17.65 5.75 -27.91
C GLY A 361 -17.28 4.36 -27.40
N VAL A 362 -17.74 4.04 -26.19
CA VAL A 362 -17.77 2.66 -25.68
C VAL A 362 -19.11 2.37 -25.02
N TYR A 363 -19.62 1.15 -25.15
CA TYR A 363 -20.85 0.70 -24.50
C TYR A 363 -20.70 -0.71 -23.90
N PRO A 364 -20.84 -0.88 -22.57
CA PRO A 364 -20.58 -2.17 -21.92
C PRO A 364 -21.80 -3.00 -21.51
N TYR A 365 -23.02 -2.55 -21.80
CA TYR A 365 -24.24 -3.09 -21.17
C TYR A 365 -25.05 -4.07 -22.04
N LEU A 366 -24.46 -4.63 -23.10
CA LEU A 366 -25.12 -5.69 -23.86
C LEU A 366 -25.33 -6.94 -22.97
N PRO A 367 -26.51 -7.58 -23.00
CA PRO A 367 -26.78 -8.85 -22.31
C PRO A 367 -25.73 -9.96 -22.54
N SER A 368 -25.15 -10.07 -23.73
CA SER A 368 -24.08 -11.01 -24.08
C SER A 368 -22.78 -10.78 -23.30
N GLY A 369 -22.63 -9.60 -22.69
CA GLY A 369 -21.41 -9.16 -22.04
C GLY A 369 -20.39 -8.55 -23.00
N ASN A 370 -20.68 -8.52 -24.31
CA ASN A 370 -19.83 -7.87 -25.30
C ASN A 370 -19.81 -6.34 -25.11
N LEU A 371 -18.71 -5.73 -25.55
CA LEU A 371 -18.52 -4.29 -25.63
C LEU A 371 -18.68 -3.84 -27.08
N LEU A 372 -19.26 -2.66 -27.25
CA LEU A 372 -19.23 -1.92 -28.51
C LEU A 372 -18.23 -0.79 -28.36
N VAL A 373 -17.36 -0.60 -29.34
CA VAL A 373 -16.43 0.54 -29.39
C VAL A 373 -16.49 1.16 -30.77
N THR A 374 -16.56 2.49 -30.86
CA THR A 374 -16.57 3.20 -32.13
C THR A 374 -15.34 4.07 -32.27
N ASN A 375 -14.61 3.84 -33.35
CA ASN A 375 -13.53 4.71 -33.78
C ASN A 375 -14.04 5.75 -34.78
N ILE A 376 -13.59 7.00 -34.62
CA ILE A 376 -13.97 8.11 -35.51
C ILE A 376 -13.58 7.81 -36.95
N SER A 377 -12.29 7.52 -37.18
CA SER A 377 -11.72 7.17 -38.47
C SER A 377 -10.47 6.31 -38.28
N GLU A 378 -10.29 5.30 -39.12
CA GLU A 378 -9.04 4.51 -39.19
C GLU A 378 -8.00 5.09 -40.16
N ASN A 379 -8.40 6.02 -41.05
CA ASN A 379 -7.58 6.46 -42.18
C ASN A 379 -7.71 7.98 -42.42
N LYS A 380 -7.31 8.82 -41.46
CA LYS A 380 -7.25 10.27 -41.69
C LYS A 380 -6.04 10.70 -42.53
N ASP A 381 -5.49 9.81 -43.34
CA ASP A 381 -4.45 10.17 -44.30
C ASP A 381 -5.12 10.93 -45.45
N LEU A 382 -4.59 12.11 -45.78
CA LEU A 382 -5.19 13.23 -46.54
C LEU A 382 -5.70 12.93 -47.98
N SER A 383 -5.86 11.66 -48.36
CA SER A 383 -6.24 11.20 -49.70
C SER A 383 -7.34 10.13 -49.75
N ASN A 384 -7.76 9.55 -48.62
CA ASN A 384 -8.84 8.55 -48.57
C ASN A 384 -10.08 9.07 -47.83
N ALA A 385 -11.26 8.59 -48.22
CA ALA A 385 -12.51 8.96 -47.55
C ALA A 385 -12.55 8.41 -46.12
N ASP A 386 -12.91 9.26 -45.14
CA ASP A 386 -12.98 8.90 -43.72
C ASP A 386 -13.72 7.57 -43.52
N THR A 387 -13.12 6.67 -42.75
CA THR A 387 -13.70 5.34 -42.50
C THR A 387 -13.76 5.10 -41.02
N GLY A 388 -14.88 5.49 -40.40
CA GLY A 388 -15.14 5.12 -39.01
C GLY A 388 -15.49 3.65 -38.87
N VAL A 389 -15.21 3.08 -37.70
CA VAL A 389 -15.27 1.62 -37.48
C VAL A 389 -15.93 1.27 -36.16
N LEU A 390 -16.89 0.35 -36.21
CA LEU A 390 -17.48 -0.29 -35.04
C LEU A 390 -16.71 -1.58 -34.74
N TYR A 391 -16.21 -1.68 -33.52
CA TYR A 391 -15.57 -2.86 -32.95
C TYR A 391 -16.52 -3.58 -32.00
N ILE A 392 -16.59 -4.90 -32.13
CA ILE A 392 -17.31 -5.79 -31.20
C ILE A 392 -16.25 -6.58 -30.43
N LEU A 393 -16.18 -6.37 -29.13
CA LEU A 393 -15.16 -6.96 -28.26
C LEU A 393 -15.83 -7.83 -27.19
N THR A 394 -15.21 -8.95 -26.83
CA THR A 394 -15.59 -9.71 -25.63
C THR A 394 -14.55 -9.49 -24.53
N PRO A 395 -14.93 -8.87 -23.41
CA PRO A 395 -14.04 -8.69 -22.27
C PRO A 395 -14.03 -9.94 -21.38
N THR A 396 -12.90 -10.16 -20.71
CA THR A 396 -12.79 -11.02 -19.52
C THR A 396 -12.56 -10.11 -18.33
N TYR A 397 -13.57 -9.93 -17.49
CA TYR A 397 -13.45 -9.10 -16.29
C TYR A 397 -12.66 -9.84 -15.21
N VAL A 398 -11.44 -9.38 -14.94
CA VAL A 398 -10.55 -9.96 -13.94
C VAL A 398 -10.38 -8.96 -12.80
N PRO A 399 -10.78 -9.29 -11.56
CA PRO A 399 -10.51 -8.42 -10.41
C PRO A 399 -9.02 -8.20 -10.23
N ALA A 400 -8.59 -6.99 -9.89
CA ALA A 400 -7.18 -6.67 -9.70
C ALA A 400 -6.58 -7.37 -8.47
N CYS A 401 -5.26 -7.53 -8.44
CA CYS A 401 -4.53 -7.82 -7.22
C CYS A 401 -4.08 -6.51 -6.58
N PHE A 402 -4.50 -6.23 -5.34
CA PHE A 402 -4.15 -4.98 -4.67
C PHE A 402 -2.98 -5.16 -3.71
N LEU A 403 -2.08 -4.18 -3.68
CA LEU A 403 -0.94 -4.10 -2.78
C LEU A 403 -0.97 -2.75 -2.06
N GLU A 404 -1.14 -2.79 -0.74
CA GLU A 404 -1.23 -1.60 0.10
C GLU A 404 -0.29 -1.73 1.30
N GLY A 405 0.13 -0.62 1.88
CA GLY A 405 0.95 -0.64 3.09
C GLY A 405 1.59 0.70 3.40
N SER A 406 2.65 0.67 4.20
CA SER A 406 3.44 1.85 4.56
C SER A 406 4.93 1.59 4.41
N VAL A 407 5.68 2.66 4.08
CA VAL A 407 7.14 2.67 4.10
C VAL A 407 7.61 3.60 5.20
N LYS A 408 8.43 3.08 6.11
CA LYS A 408 8.92 3.80 7.29
C LYS A 408 10.44 3.71 7.42
N ASP A 409 11.01 4.64 8.14
CA ASP A 409 12.40 4.58 8.58
C ASP A 409 12.54 3.45 9.63
N SER A 410 13.53 2.59 9.42
CA SER A 410 13.74 1.40 10.27
C SER A 410 14.18 1.72 11.69
N VAL A 411 14.73 2.91 11.93
CA VAL A 411 15.31 3.36 13.20
C VAL A 411 14.33 4.25 13.96
N THR A 412 13.91 5.35 13.32
CA THR A 412 13.04 6.36 13.94
C THR A 412 11.57 6.00 13.89
N ASN A 413 11.20 5.01 13.06
CA ASN A 413 9.81 4.64 12.77
C ASN A 413 8.98 5.77 12.15
N ALA A 414 9.64 6.83 11.66
CA ALA A 414 9.03 7.93 10.93
C ALA A 414 8.53 7.45 9.56
N ASN A 415 7.48 8.09 9.04
CA ASN A 415 6.96 7.82 7.71
C ASN A 415 7.94 8.33 6.65
N ILE A 416 8.24 7.52 5.63
CA ILE A 416 9.04 7.97 4.49
C ILE A 416 8.08 8.44 3.41
N ILE A 417 8.12 9.74 3.13
CA ILE A 417 7.30 10.41 2.10
C ILE A 417 8.01 10.28 0.75
N GLY A 418 7.26 9.98 -0.32
CA GLY A 418 7.82 9.88 -1.67
C GLY A 418 8.73 8.67 -1.89
N ALA A 419 8.65 7.64 -1.04
CA ALA A 419 9.32 6.36 -1.31
C ALA A 419 8.68 5.70 -2.54
N SER A 420 9.49 5.28 -3.49
CA SER A 420 9.05 4.52 -4.66
C SER A 420 8.74 3.07 -4.25
N VAL A 421 7.60 2.57 -4.71
CA VAL A 421 7.16 1.19 -4.56
C VAL A 421 6.83 0.65 -5.94
N ALA A 422 7.63 -0.29 -6.43
CA ALA A 422 7.49 -0.82 -7.78
C ALA A 422 7.43 -2.35 -7.78
N ILE A 423 6.27 -2.90 -8.18
CA ILE A 423 6.15 -4.33 -8.45
C ILE A 423 6.98 -4.63 -9.70
N GLN A 424 7.88 -5.60 -9.62
CA GLN A 424 8.72 -6.00 -10.76
C GLN A 424 7.89 -6.90 -11.68
N TYR A 425 7.10 -6.24 -12.54
CA TYR A 425 6.35 -6.87 -13.61
C TYR A 425 6.42 -5.98 -14.86
N SER A 426 6.11 -6.55 -16.02
CA SER A 426 6.24 -5.87 -17.30
C SER A 426 5.16 -4.82 -17.54
N ASP A 427 4.17 -4.62 -16.67
CA ASP A 427 3.19 -3.53 -16.83
C ASP A 427 3.69 -2.24 -16.17
N PRO A 428 3.77 -1.09 -16.87
CA PRO A 428 4.29 0.15 -16.32
C PRO A 428 3.38 0.82 -15.25
N LEU A 429 2.13 0.38 -15.09
CA LEU A 429 1.18 0.92 -14.10
C LEU A 429 1.29 0.28 -12.71
N ASN A 430 2.29 -0.58 -12.49
CA ASN A 430 2.47 -1.37 -11.28
C ASN A 430 3.38 -0.71 -10.23
N SER A 431 3.52 0.62 -10.31
CA SER A 431 4.38 1.40 -9.42
C SER A 431 3.66 2.62 -8.88
N THR A 432 4.09 3.07 -7.70
CA THR A 432 3.53 4.22 -7.00
C THR A 432 4.59 4.87 -6.10
N THR A 433 4.23 5.97 -5.46
CA THR A 433 5.02 6.59 -4.40
C THR A 433 4.20 6.74 -3.12
N THR A 434 4.87 6.74 -1.97
CA THR A 434 4.16 6.95 -0.70
C THR A 434 3.69 8.40 -0.54
N GLY A 435 2.48 8.55 0.00
CA GLY A 435 1.92 9.84 0.36
C GLY A 435 2.53 10.44 1.64
N LEU A 436 1.93 11.53 2.12
CA LEU A 436 2.40 12.27 3.32
C LEU A 436 2.38 11.44 4.61
N THR A 437 1.53 10.41 4.67
CA THR A 437 1.44 9.47 5.80
C THR A 437 2.38 8.27 5.66
N GLY A 438 3.22 8.24 4.61
CA GLY A 438 4.08 7.09 4.29
C GLY A 438 3.32 5.89 3.74
N ASN A 439 2.00 6.00 3.54
CA ASN A 439 1.18 4.94 2.97
C ASN A 439 1.28 4.93 1.45
N TYR A 440 1.14 3.74 0.86
CA TYR A 440 1.08 3.54 -0.58
C TYR A 440 -0.05 2.57 -0.94
N ALA A 441 -0.55 2.72 -2.16
CA ALA A 441 -1.52 1.83 -2.78
C ALA A 441 -1.12 1.63 -4.25
N THR A 442 -1.06 0.39 -4.68
CA THR A 442 -0.80 -0.03 -6.06
C THR A 442 -1.32 -1.45 -6.24
N GLY A 443 -0.99 -2.10 -7.35
CA GLY A 443 -1.44 -3.43 -7.67
C GLY A 443 -1.04 -3.85 -9.07
N GLN A 444 -1.58 -4.97 -9.50
CA GLN A 444 -1.39 -5.44 -10.87
C GLN A 444 -2.55 -6.34 -11.31
N PRO A 445 -2.72 -6.57 -12.63
CA PRO A 445 -3.85 -7.35 -13.15
C PRO A 445 -3.75 -8.86 -12.91
N THR A 446 -2.55 -9.41 -12.72
CA THR A 446 -2.30 -10.86 -12.67
C THR A 446 -1.88 -11.33 -11.28
N ALA A 447 -2.49 -12.43 -10.81
CA ALA A 447 -2.05 -13.11 -9.59
C ALA A 447 -0.71 -13.82 -9.79
N GLY A 448 0.02 -14.00 -8.70
CA GLY A 448 1.33 -14.65 -8.70
C GLY A 448 2.25 -14.14 -7.59
N THR A 449 3.51 -14.54 -7.64
CA THR A 449 4.54 -14.10 -6.71
C THR A 449 5.49 -13.15 -7.43
N PHE A 450 5.64 -11.94 -6.89
CA PHE A 450 6.41 -10.87 -7.53
C PHE A 450 7.43 -10.29 -6.56
N ASN A 451 8.56 -9.86 -7.10
CA ASN A 451 9.49 -9.03 -6.33
C ASN A 451 8.97 -7.59 -6.34
N VAL A 452 8.93 -6.94 -5.19
CA VAL A 452 8.54 -5.53 -5.05
C VAL A 452 9.74 -4.76 -4.52
N VAL A 453 10.13 -3.72 -5.25
CA VAL A 453 11.26 -2.86 -4.90
C VAL A 453 10.74 -1.63 -4.18
N TYR A 454 11.26 -1.39 -2.99
CA TYR A 454 11.01 -0.22 -2.17
C TYR A 454 12.29 0.61 -2.11
N SER A 455 12.23 1.87 -2.53
CA SER A 455 13.41 2.75 -2.56
C SER A 455 13.07 4.19 -2.20
N ALA A 456 14.03 4.90 -1.61
CA ALA A 456 13.90 6.32 -1.29
C ALA A 456 15.30 6.96 -1.28
N SER A 457 15.38 8.24 -1.62
CA SER A 457 16.64 8.98 -1.54
C SER A 457 17.20 8.98 -0.12
N GLY A 458 18.47 8.66 0.05
CA GLY A 458 19.11 8.53 1.37
C GLY A 458 18.87 7.20 2.09
N TYR A 459 18.17 6.24 1.47
CA TYR A 459 17.91 4.91 2.02
C TYR A 459 18.48 3.78 1.15
N VAL A 460 18.80 2.66 1.79
CA VAL A 460 19.14 1.41 1.12
C VAL A 460 17.86 0.79 0.59
N SER A 461 17.77 0.58 -0.72
CA SER A 461 16.61 -0.07 -1.36
C SER A 461 16.42 -1.49 -0.86
N GLN A 462 15.16 -1.91 -0.69
CA GLN A 462 14.80 -3.26 -0.28
C GLN A 462 13.95 -3.92 -1.37
N THR A 463 14.22 -5.20 -1.64
CA THR A 463 13.36 -6.04 -2.49
C THR A 463 12.65 -7.08 -1.63
N VAL A 464 11.33 -7.17 -1.75
CA VAL A 464 10.49 -8.10 -0.97
C VAL A 464 9.68 -8.95 -1.92
N SER A 465 9.67 -10.27 -1.70
CA SER A 465 8.79 -11.18 -2.45
C SER A 465 7.37 -11.13 -1.88
N VAL A 466 6.39 -10.87 -2.74
CA VAL A 466 4.99 -10.67 -2.37
C VAL A 466 4.09 -11.56 -3.22
N VAL A 467 3.22 -12.32 -2.56
CA VAL A 467 2.15 -13.09 -3.21
C VAL A 467 0.93 -12.20 -3.38
N LEU A 468 0.45 -12.09 -4.61
CA LEU A 468 -0.67 -11.28 -5.03
C LEU A 468 -1.78 -12.20 -5.58
N THR A 469 -3.02 -11.94 -5.18
CA THR A 469 -4.20 -12.75 -5.54
C THR A 469 -5.30 -11.84 -6.05
N ASN A 470 -5.95 -12.22 -7.15
CA ASN A 470 -7.01 -11.44 -7.76
C ASN A 470 -8.17 -11.26 -6.77
N GLY A 471 -8.66 -10.02 -6.64
CA GLY A 471 -9.75 -9.62 -5.74
C GLY A 471 -9.34 -9.45 -4.28
N ALA A 472 -8.05 -9.64 -3.93
CA ALA A 472 -7.56 -9.53 -2.56
C ALA A 472 -6.62 -8.33 -2.39
N VAL A 473 -6.61 -7.79 -1.17
CA VAL A 473 -5.62 -6.80 -0.73
C VAL A 473 -4.51 -7.52 0.03
N THR A 474 -3.29 -7.44 -0.51
CA THR A 474 -2.09 -7.86 0.21
C THR A 474 -1.49 -6.65 0.92
N THR A 475 -1.42 -6.71 2.25
CA THR A 475 -0.78 -5.64 3.05
C THR A 475 0.70 -5.92 3.28
N ARG A 476 1.58 -4.97 2.94
CA ARG A 476 3.03 -5.05 3.18
C ARG A 476 3.60 -3.74 3.71
N ASN A 477 3.94 -3.73 5.00
CA ASN A 477 4.67 -2.64 5.62
C ASN A 477 6.17 -2.89 5.51
N VAL A 478 6.93 -1.91 5.04
CA VAL A 478 8.37 -2.02 4.80
C VAL A 478 9.11 -0.95 5.59
N LYS A 479 10.27 -1.32 6.11
CA LYS A 479 11.16 -0.43 6.84
C LYS A 479 12.48 -0.30 6.10
N LEU A 480 12.81 0.91 5.64
CA LEU A 480 14.07 1.16 4.96
C LEU A 480 15.14 1.66 5.94
N LEU A 481 16.38 1.27 5.70
CA LEU A 481 17.54 1.71 6.48
C LEU A 481 18.24 2.87 5.77
N GLN A 482 18.62 3.91 6.52
CA GLN A 482 19.36 5.03 5.95
C GLN A 482 20.74 4.59 5.44
N VAL A 483 21.18 5.17 4.32
CA VAL A 483 22.54 4.96 3.80
C VAL A 483 23.54 5.48 4.83
N GLY A 484 24.57 4.68 5.13
CA GLY A 484 25.58 5.00 6.14
C GLY A 484 25.19 4.65 7.58
N ALA A 485 23.98 4.11 7.80
CA ALA A 485 23.62 3.56 9.10
C ALA A 485 24.45 2.30 9.39
N SER A 486 25.08 2.24 10.57
CA SER A 486 25.89 1.10 11.04
C SER A 486 25.59 0.78 12.49
N SER A 487 25.56 -0.51 12.81
CA SER A 487 25.47 -1.00 14.18
C SER A 487 26.87 -0.98 14.80
N SER A 488 26.93 -0.66 16.09
CA SER A 488 28.16 -0.70 16.87
C SER A 488 27.87 -1.38 18.19
N ILE A 489 28.88 -1.99 18.82
CA ILE A 489 28.74 -2.69 20.09
C ILE A 489 29.72 -2.15 21.13
N ALA A 490 29.22 -1.90 22.34
CA ALA A 490 30.04 -1.67 23.50
C ALA A 490 29.54 -2.49 24.68
N LEU A 491 30.48 -3.09 25.42
CA LEU A 491 30.19 -3.87 26.62
C LEU A 491 30.71 -3.13 27.84
N SER A 492 29.89 -3.03 28.89
CA SER A 492 30.28 -2.41 30.16
C SER A 492 29.74 -3.19 31.35
N GLY A 493 30.40 -3.09 32.49
CA GLY A 493 30.05 -3.83 33.70
C GLY A 493 31.27 -4.48 34.35
N ASN A 494 31.03 -5.24 35.41
CA ASN A 494 32.07 -5.96 36.11
C ASN A 494 31.64 -7.42 36.31
N LEU A 495 32.32 -8.32 35.61
CA LEU A 495 32.12 -9.77 35.72
C LEU A 495 33.25 -10.46 36.51
N ALA A 496 33.90 -9.74 37.44
CA ALA A 496 34.71 -10.34 38.48
C ALA A 496 33.80 -10.80 39.63
N PHE A 497 33.57 -12.11 39.71
CA PHE A 497 32.75 -12.73 40.75
C PHE A 497 33.50 -12.87 42.09
N GLY A 498 34.83 -12.74 42.08
CA GLY A 498 35.66 -12.97 43.26
C GLY A 498 35.58 -14.43 43.70
N THR A 499 35.61 -14.65 45.00
CA THR A 499 35.55 -15.98 45.61
C THR A 499 34.10 -16.41 45.82
N VAL A 500 33.70 -17.54 45.24
CA VAL A 500 32.35 -18.11 45.38
C VAL A 500 32.45 -19.57 45.85
N PRO A 501 31.72 -19.97 46.90
CA PRO A 501 31.76 -21.35 47.38
C PRO A 501 31.36 -22.36 46.31
N VAL A 502 32.07 -23.48 46.22
CA VAL A 502 31.74 -24.60 45.33
C VAL A 502 30.32 -25.10 45.65
N GLY A 503 29.49 -25.28 44.61
CA GLY A 503 28.08 -25.66 44.74
C GLY A 503 27.12 -24.51 45.07
N SER A 504 27.63 -23.30 45.34
CA SER A 504 26.81 -22.08 45.45
C SER A 504 26.82 -21.29 44.14
N THR A 505 25.94 -20.29 44.04
CA THR A 505 25.85 -19.42 42.86
C THR A 505 25.94 -17.95 43.23
N LEU A 506 26.62 -17.16 42.40
CA LEU A 506 26.60 -15.70 42.49
C LEU A 506 26.21 -15.11 41.14
N GLN A 507 25.45 -14.02 41.15
CA GLN A 507 25.06 -13.29 39.94
C GLN A 507 25.75 -11.93 39.85
N ARG A 508 26.12 -11.57 38.61
CA ARG A 508 26.61 -10.25 38.21
C ARG A 508 25.96 -9.87 36.89
N THR A 509 26.00 -8.60 36.57
CA THR A 509 25.41 -8.09 35.32
C THR A 509 26.44 -7.34 34.50
N PHE A 510 26.29 -7.42 33.18
CA PHE A 510 26.93 -6.51 32.24
C PHE A 510 25.89 -5.96 31.27
N THR A 511 26.23 -4.85 30.63
CA THR A 511 25.38 -4.14 29.69
C THR A 511 25.97 -4.24 28.30
N ILE A 512 25.14 -4.62 27.34
CA ILE A 512 25.43 -4.51 25.90
C ILE A 512 24.76 -3.23 25.43
N SER A 513 25.52 -2.25 24.94
CA SER A 513 24.98 -1.03 24.33
C SER A 513 25.25 -0.99 22.83
N ASN A 514 24.33 -0.36 22.11
CA ASN A 514 24.45 -0.07 20.69
C ASN A 514 24.69 1.45 20.50
N PRO A 515 25.94 1.93 20.53
CA PRO A 515 26.22 3.34 20.24
C PRO A 515 26.06 3.70 18.76
N GLY A 516 25.82 2.70 17.89
CA GLY A 516 25.58 2.91 16.47
C GLY A 516 24.20 3.51 16.18
N ASN A 517 24.00 3.86 14.91
CA ASN A 517 22.75 4.42 14.38
C ASN A 517 21.92 3.39 13.57
N ALA A 518 22.33 2.12 13.50
CA ALA A 518 21.52 1.00 12.98
C ALA A 518 21.24 -0.06 14.07
N PRO A 519 20.17 -0.86 13.96
CA PRO A 519 19.86 -1.90 14.95
C PRO A 519 20.99 -2.94 15.10
N LEU A 520 21.38 -3.20 16.35
CA LEU A 520 22.33 -4.24 16.71
C LEU A 520 21.57 -5.55 16.95
N VAL A 521 21.75 -6.52 16.07
CA VAL A 521 21.17 -7.86 16.17
C VAL A 521 22.19 -8.79 16.80
N VAL A 522 21.97 -9.19 18.05
CA VAL A 522 22.78 -10.17 18.77
C VAL A 522 22.27 -11.57 18.44
N SER A 523 23.12 -12.39 17.82
CA SER A 523 22.79 -13.75 17.40
C SER A 523 23.06 -14.80 18.48
N SER A 524 24.08 -14.60 19.30
CA SER A 524 24.42 -15.48 20.43
C SER A 524 25.36 -14.79 21.43
N ILE A 525 25.46 -15.34 22.65
CA ILE A 525 26.48 -14.98 23.64
C ILE A 525 27.23 -16.24 24.06
N SER A 526 28.55 -16.23 23.92
CA SER A 526 29.44 -17.33 24.28
C SER A 526 30.12 -17.06 25.62
N TYR A 527 30.13 -18.06 26.49
CA TYR A 527 30.80 -18.03 27.79
C TYR A 527 32.03 -18.97 27.76
N PRO A 528 33.14 -18.64 28.45
CA PRO A 528 34.39 -19.40 28.33
C PRO A 528 34.35 -20.76 29.05
N PHE A 529 33.43 -20.94 30.00
CA PHE A 529 33.27 -22.18 30.78
C PHE A 529 31.79 -22.43 31.09
N PRO A 530 31.34 -23.69 31.22
CA PRO A 530 29.94 -24.02 31.51
C PRO A 530 29.47 -23.57 32.89
N VAL A 531 30.39 -23.26 33.81
CA VAL A 531 30.09 -22.68 35.13
C VAL A 531 29.58 -21.24 35.04
N PHE A 532 29.69 -20.59 33.89
CA PHE A 532 29.09 -19.29 33.61
C PHE A 532 27.89 -19.45 32.68
N THR A 533 26.72 -18.98 33.12
CA THR A 533 25.48 -19.05 32.33
C THR A 533 24.79 -17.68 32.28
N GLY A 534 24.22 -17.33 31.13
CA GLY A 534 23.51 -16.06 30.92
C GLY A 534 21.99 -16.23 30.90
N ASN A 535 21.26 -15.21 31.36
CA ASN A 535 19.79 -15.18 31.29
C ASN A 535 19.24 -14.72 29.92
N TRP A 536 20.10 -14.35 28.98
CA TRP A 536 19.73 -13.85 27.66
C TRP A 536 20.74 -14.32 26.62
N SER A 537 20.24 -14.80 25.48
CA SER A 537 21.05 -15.41 24.42
C SER A 537 21.09 -14.58 23.13
N GLY A 538 20.14 -13.67 22.89
CA GLY A 538 20.13 -12.85 21.68
C GLY A 538 18.82 -12.08 21.46
N GLY A 539 18.85 -11.17 20.48
CA GLY A 539 17.74 -10.27 20.15
C GLY A 539 18.22 -8.95 19.54
N ILE A 540 17.30 -7.99 19.38
CA ILE A 540 17.58 -6.70 18.74
C ILE A 540 17.74 -5.62 19.81
N ILE A 541 18.83 -4.85 19.76
CA ILE A 541 19.06 -3.65 20.55
C ILE A 541 18.95 -2.44 19.61
N PRO A 542 17.96 -1.54 19.81
CA PRO A 542 17.77 -0.39 18.93
C PRO A 542 18.98 0.56 19.00
N PRO A 543 19.16 1.46 18.01
CA PRO A 543 20.17 2.52 18.04
C PRO A 543 20.13 3.32 19.34
N SER A 544 21.32 3.63 19.88
CA SER A 544 21.50 4.26 21.21
C SER A 544 20.87 3.49 22.38
N GLY A 545 20.35 2.29 22.16
CA GLY A 545 19.75 1.43 23.16
C GLY A 545 20.77 0.56 23.89
N SER A 546 20.29 -0.12 24.94
CA SER A 546 21.10 -1.08 25.68
C SER A 546 20.29 -2.25 26.24
N LYS A 547 20.98 -3.34 26.56
CA LYS A 547 20.42 -4.55 27.18
C LYS A 547 21.30 -4.96 28.34
N ILE A 548 20.70 -5.06 29.53
CA ILE A 548 21.34 -5.66 30.70
C ILE A 548 21.23 -7.18 30.61
N VAL A 549 22.35 -7.88 30.76
CA VAL A 549 22.46 -9.34 30.80
C VAL A 549 22.95 -9.75 32.18
N THR A 550 22.22 -10.67 32.80
CA THR A 550 22.60 -11.28 34.09
C THR A 550 23.36 -12.58 33.82
N VAL A 551 24.56 -12.68 34.40
CA VAL A 551 25.43 -13.85 34.32
C VAL A 551 25.51 -14.48 35.70
N THR A 552 25.28 -15.79 35.75
CA THR A 552 25.40 -16.62 36.95
C THR A 552 26.72 -17.38 36.89
N PHE A 553 27.50 -17.32 37.97
CA PHE A 553 28.67 -18.15 38.19
C PHE A 553 28.35 -19.22 39.23
N ALA A 554 28.55 -20.48 38.86
CA ALA A 554 28.28 -21.66 39.69
C ALA A 554 29.50 -22.61 39.65
N PRO A 555 30.57 -22.34 40.43
CA PRO A 555 31.77 -23.17 40.42
C PRO A 555 31.50 -24.58 40.96
N LEU A 556 32.07 -25.58 40.28
CA LEU A 556 31.96 -27.00 40.66
C LEU A 556 33.26 -27.57 41.24
N ALA A 557 34.35 -26.81 41.20
CA ALA A 557 35.66 -27.23 41.70
C ALA A 557 36.48 -26.03 42.18
N GLN A 558 37.48 -26.30 43.02
CA GLN A 558 38.46 -25.30 43.44
C GLN A 558 39.41 -24.97 42.29
N THR A 559 39.09 -23.93 41.53
CA THR A 559 39.98 -23.45 40.46
C THR A 559 39.65 -22.01 40.11
N VAL A 560 40.63 -21.33 39.51
CA VAL A 560 40.45 -20.00 38.94
C VAL A 560 39.85 -20.16 37.55
N TYR A 561 38.65 -19.65 37.36
CA TYR A 561 38.01 -19.53 36.05
C TYR A 561 38.25 -18.10 35.54
N SER A 562 38.92 -17.96 34.40
CA SER A 562 39.15 -16.65 33.76
C SER A 562 39.07 -16.76 32.25
N GLY A 563 38.40 -15.81 31.60
CA GLY A 563 38.28 -15.75 30.15
C GLY A 563 37.51 -14.52 29.69
N HIS A 564 36.89 -14.60 28.51
CA HIS A 564 36.06 -13.54 27.96
C HIS A 564 34.68 -14.07 27.62
N VAL A 565 33.66 -13.27 27.93
CA VAL A 565 32.32 -13.43 27.34
C VAL A 565 32.35 -12.75 25.97
N THR A 566 31.89 -13.45 24.92
CA THR A 566 31.84 -12.93 23.54
C THR A 566 30.40 -12.77 23.09
N VAL A 567 30.03 -11.56 22.66
CA VAL A 567 28.71 -11.27 22.09
C VAL A 567 28.81 -11.31 20.57
N ASN A 568 28.14 -12.28 19.94
CA ASN A 568 28.10 -12.42 18.49
C ASN A 568 26.94 -11.61 17.94
N SER A 569 27.20 -10.72 16.99
CA SER A 569 26.20 -9.77 16.48
C SER A 569 26.51 -9.31 15.05
N ASN A 570 25.61 -8.51 14.47
CA ASN A 570 25.84 -7.82 13.20
C ASN A 570 26.64 -6.50 13.35
N ALA A 571 27.30 -6.23 14.49
CA ALA A 571 28.04 -4.98 14.71
C ALA A 571 29.14 -4.77 13.66
N GLY A 572 29.17 -3.59 13.03
CA GLY A 572 30.24 -3.20 12.11
C GLY A 572 31.48 -2.61 12.79
N SER A 573 31.38 -2.27 14.08
CA SER A 573 32.48 -1.69 14.88
C SER A 573 32.26 -1.93 16.38
N GLY A 574 33.30 -1.65 17.19
CA GLY A 574 33.25 -1.71 18.65
C GLY A 574 33.90 -2.96 19.24
N ILE A 575 33.78 -3.14 20.56
CA ILE A 575 34.39 -4.25 21.29
C ILE A 575 33.28 -5.18 21.76
N ASN A 576 33.31 -6.42 21.28
CA ASN A 576 32.28 -7.44 21.54
C ASN A 576 32.68 -8.47 22.60
N THR A 577 33.78 -8.24 23.32
CA THR A 577 34.25 -9.12 24.39
C THR A 577 34.39 -8.37 25.71
N ILE A 578 34.12 -9.06 26.82
CA ILE A 578 34.32 -8.52 28.17
C ILE A 578 34.94 -9.60 29.06
N ALA A 579 35.94 -9.23 29.86
CA ALA A 579 36.62 -10.15 30.76
C ALA A 579 35.68 -10.66 31.86
N ILE A 580 35.79 -11.94 32.18
CA ILE A 580 35.03 -12.62 33.24
C ILE A 580 35.99 -13.46 34.09
N SER A 581 35.81 -13.41 35.41
CA SER A 581 36.65 -14.19 36.33
C SER A 581 35.93 -14.57 37.61
N GLY A 582 36.33 -15.68 38.22
CA GLY A 582 35.86 -16.13 39.53
C GLY A 582 36.72 -17.28 40.06
N LEU A 583 36.83 -17.38 41.38
CA LEU A 583 37.47 -18.49 42.08
C LEU A 583 36.39 -19.35 42.71
N GLY A 584 36.36 -20.64 42.37
CA GLY A 584 35.63 -21.63 43.16
C GLY A 584 36.38 -21.90 44.45
N ASP A 585 35.73 -21.71 45.59
CA ASP A 585 36.31 -21.97 46.91
C ASP A 585 35.61 -23.18 47.55
N PRO A 586 36.31 -24.27 47.86
CA PRO A 586 35.68 -25.44 48.46
C PRO A 586 35.18 -25.18 49.89
N CYS A 587 35.50 -24.01 50.47
CA CYS A 587 35.56 -23.82 51.90
C CYS A 587 34.75 -22.58 52.38
N PRO A 588 33.40 -22.55 52.32
CA PRO A 588 32.62 -21.51 53.00
C PRO A 588 32.70 -21.72 54.53
N LEU A 589 33.71 -21.14 55.18
CA LEU A 589 33.86 -21.24 56.64
C LEU A 589 32.77 -20.45 57.37
N ASN A 590 31.71 -21.14 57.78
CA ASN A 590 30.88 -20.75 58.92
C ASN A 590 31.34 -21.59 60.12
N PHE A 591 31.94 -21.00 61.14
CA PHE A 591 32.20 -21.71 62.41
C PHE A 591 31.13 -21.30 63.43
N THR A 592 30.71 -22.25 64.27
CA THR A 592 29.84 -21.99 65.43
C THR A 592 30.66 -22.23 66.68
N LEU A 593 30.85 -21.20 67.50
CA LEU A 593 31.57 -21.30 68.76
C LEU A 593 30.53 -21.55 69.87
N THR A 594 30.50 -22.77 70.42
CA THR A 594 29.60 -23.11 71.53
C THR A 594 30.39 -22.99 72.83
N LEU A 595 30.07 -21.98 73.66
CA LEU A 595 30.67 -21.81 74.99
C LEU A 595 29.89 -22.63 76.02
N ASN A 596 30.58 -23.47 76.79
CA ASN A 596 29.98 -24.30 77.83
C ASN A 596 29.58 -23.43 79.05
N PRO A 597 28.35 -23.50 79.58
CA PRO A 597 27.87 -22.59 80.64
C PRO A 597 28.58 -22.68 82.00
N ALA A 598 29.47 -23.66 82.21
CA ALA A 598 30.11 -23.90 83.51
C ALA A 598 31.27 -22.93 83.83
N ASP A 599 31.85 -22.26 82.84
CA ASP A 599 32.99 -21.34 83.02
C ASP A 599 32.56 -19.88 82.79
N MET A 600 31.56 -19.45 83.55
CA MET A 600 31.06 -18.07 83.57
C MET A 600 31.91 -17.19 84.49
N GLU A 601 33.14 -16.86 84.09
CA GLU A 601 33.79 -15.62 84.52
C GLU A 601 34.45 -14.94 83.30
N THR A 602 33.77 -13.89 82.82
CA THR A 602 34.25 -12.79 81.97
C THR A 602 35.41 -13.09 81.01
N VAL A 603 35.10 -13.50 79.77
CA VAL A 603 36.10 -13.59 78.69
C VAL A 603 36.31 -12.21 78.07
N SER A 604 37.45 -11.59 78.33
CA SER A 604 37.92 -10.42 77.59
C SER A 604 38.76 -10.88 76.39
N ALA A 605 38.17 -10.89 75.19
CA ALA A 605 38.92 -11.00 73.95
C ALA A 605 39.08 -9.59 73.35
N SER A 606 40.31 -9.07 73.31
CA SER A 606 40.62 -7.93 72.45
C SER A 606 40.96 -8.48 71.07
N ASN A 607 40.27 -8.01 70.02
CA ASN A 607 40.98 -7.89 68.77
C ASN A 607 40.60 -6.65 67.97
N THR A 608 41.62 -6.20 67.26
CA THR A 608 41.78 -4.93 66.59
C THR A 608 41.14 -5.01 65.20
N LEU A 609 39.99 -4.39 65.00
CA LEU A 609 39.68 -3.65 63.79
C LEU A 609 38.93 -2.40 64.24
N ALA A 610 39.38 -1.24 63.78
CA ALA A 610 38.99 0.07 64.29
C ALA A 610 37.49 0.22 64.54
N THR A 611 37.17 0.74 65.73
CA THR A 611 35.86 1.26 66.21
C THR A 611 34.73 0.25 66.40
N MET A 612 34.68 -0.40 67.57
CA MET A 612 33.61 -0.31 68.60
C MET A 612 33.88 -1.30 69.76
N GLY A 613 33.44 -0.95 70.98
CA GLY A 613 33.88 -1.52 72.26
C GLY A 613 33.42 -2.94 72.63
N ASN A 614 33.74 -3.33 73.88
CA ASN A 614 33.54 -4.65 74.49
C ASN A 614 32.18 -5.30 74.15
N ILE A 615 32.19 -6.54 73.68
CA ILE A 615 30.99 -7.35 73.42
C ILE A 615 30.73 -8.25 74.62
N THR A 616 29.54 -8.16 75.21
CA THR A 616 29.03 -9.15 76.17
C THR A 616 28.20 -10.16 75.39
N VAL A 617 28.58 -11.45 75.43
CA VAL A 617 27.90 -12.50 74.66
C VAL A 617 27.02 -13.32 75.60
N ALA A 618 25.71 -13.37 75.35
CA ALA A 618 24.78 -14.20 76.12
C ALA A 618 24.91 -15.68 75.70
N ALA A 619 24.54 -16.60 76.60
CA ALA A 619 24.55 -18.03 76.32
C ALA A 619 23.75 -18.35 75.03
N SER A 620 24.36 -19.11 74.12
CA SER A 620 23.83 -19.49 72.80
C SER A 620 23.88 -18.42 71.69
N THR A 621 24.79 -17.44 71.78
CA THR A 621 24.99 -16.48 70.69
C THR A 621 26.07 -16.96 69.71
N THR A 622 25.72 -17.05 68.43
CA THR A 622 26.69 -17.30 67.34
C THR A 622 27.49 -16.04 67.05
N VAL A 623 28.83 -16.12 67.11
CA VAL A 623 29.74 -15.04 66.73
C VAL A 623 30.49 -15.44 65.46
N VAL A 624 30.51 -14.56 64.45
CA VAL A 624 31.11 -14.83 63.13
C VAL A 624 32.41 -14.03 62.97
N PHE A 625 33.47 -14.69 62.50
CA PHE A 625 34.82 -14.16 62.27
C PHE A 625 35.22 -14.46 60.82
N ARG A 626 36.24 -13.76 60.30
CA ARG A 626 36.77 -14.00 58.94
C ARG A 626 38.05 -14.83 58.98
N ALA A 627 38.37 -15.51 57.88
CA ALA A 627 39.66 -16.18 57.73
C ALA A 627 40.82 -15.16 57.86
N GLY A 628 41.86 -15.50 58.61
CA GLY A 628 42.99 -14.61 58.93
C GLY A 628 42.82 -13.78 60.21
N THR A 629 41.73 -13.97 60.96
CA THR A 629 41.54 -13.32 62.27
C THR A 629 42.22 -14.14 63.37
N SER A 630 43.13 -13.54 64.14
CA SER A 630 43.67 -14.17 65.35
C SER A 630 42.63 -14.14 66.47
N ILE A 631 42.46 -15.24 67.20
CA ILE A 631 41.62 -15.28 68.40
C ILE A 631 42.56 -15.49 69.58
N THR A 632 42.56 -14.55 70.53
CA THR A 632 43.29 -14.67 71.77
C THR A 632 42.30 -15.04 72.87
N LEU A 633 42.47 -16.22 73.46
CA LEU A 633 41.67 -16.66 74.60
C LEU A 633 42.29 -16.12 75.89
N ALA A 634 41.45 -15.78 76.87
CA ALA A 634 41.92 -15.42 78.21
C ALA A 634 42.63 -16.62 78.87
N PRO A 635 43.57 -16.39 79.81
CA PRO A 635 44.24 -17.46 80.53
C PRO A 635 43.22 -18.39 81.22
N GLY A 636 43.28 -19.70 80.94
CA GLY A 636 42.40 -20.72 81.51
C GLY A 636 41.40 -21.34 80.52
N PHE A 637 41.20 -20.75 79.34
CA PHE A 637 40.33 -21.30 78.30
C PHE A 637 41.10 -22.12 77.26
N SER A 638 40.61 -23.30 76.89
CA SER A 638 41.10 -24.12 75.78
C SER A 638 40.05 -24.25 74.69
N ALA A 639 40.42 -24.03 73.43
CA ALA A 639 39.58 -24.41 72.30
C ALA A 639 39.94 -25.84 71.87
N GLU A 640 38.96 -26.74 71.86
CA GLU A 640 39.10 -28.07 71.25
C GLU A 640 38.57 -27.99 69.81
N LEU A 641 39.42 -28.29 68.84
CA LEU A 641 39.01 -28.37 67.43
C LEU A 641 38.41 -29.77 67.21
N GLY A 642 37.13 -29.83 66.87
CA GLY A 642 36.47 -31.10 66.55
C GLY A 642 37.15 -31.82 65.38
N SER A 643 37.11 -33.15 65.36
CA SER A 643 37.71 -33.99 64.31
C SER A 643 37.28 -33.59 62.90
N ASP A 644 36.03 -33.15 62.76
CA ASP A 644 35.45 -32.71 61.48
C ASP A 644 36.08 -31.40 60.99
N PHE A 645 36.53 -30.53 61.91
CA PHE A 645 37.26 -29.30 61.57
C PHE A 645 38.68 -29.60 61.10
N ILE A 646 39.35 -30.59 61.69
CA ILE A 646 40.68 -31.04 61.25
C ILE A 646 40.61 -31.67 59.86
N ALA A 647 39.60 -32.52 59.61
CA ALA A 647 39.35 -33.11 58.28
C ALA A 647 39.01 -32.03 57.22
N TYR A 648 38.17 -31.05 57.58
CA TYR A 648 37.84 -29.91 56.73
C TYR A 648 39.08 -29.04 56.39
N MET A 649 39.96 -28.78 57.36
CA MET A 649 41.21 -28.03 57.14
C MET A 649 42.23 -28.80 56.28
N GLN A 650 42.21 -30.14 56.33
CA GLN A 650 43.02 -31.03 55.47
C GLN A 650 42.52 -31.04 54.02
N ASP A 651 41.20 -31.07 53.80
CA ASP A 651 40.60 -30.98 52.46
C ASP A 651 40.78 -29.59 51.82
N CYS A 652 40.85 -28.52 52.62
CA CYS A 652 41.08 -27.15 52.13
C CYS A 652 42.58 -26.80 51.91
N ASN A 653 43.48 -27.79 51.91
CA ASN A 653 44.91 -27.67 51.62
C ASN A 653 45.65 -26.56 52.41
N SER A 654 45.19 -26.27 53.63
CA SER A 654 45.89 -25.40 54.56
C SER A 654 46.89 -26.24 55.36
N THR A 655 48.19 -26.04 55.13
CA THR A 655 49.23 -26.76 55.86
C THR A 655 49.22 -26.34 57.33
N LEU A 656 48.69 -27.20 58.20
CA LEU A 656 48.91 -27.15 59.64
C LEU A 656 50.30 -27.75 59.90
N SER A 657 51.35 -26.92 59.95
CA SER A 657 52.66 -27.39 60.42
C SER A 657 52.66 -27.45 61.95
N ALA A 658 52.35 -28.62 62.52
CA ALA A 658 52.66 -28.90 63.91
C ALA A 658 54.20 -29.03 64.08
N PRO A 659 54.81 -28.55 65.18
CA PRO A 659 56.23 -28.81 65.42
C PRO A 659 56.42 -30.30 65.69
N ALA A 660 57.40 -30.90 65.02
CA ALA A 660 57.82 -32.28 65.28
C ALA A 660 58.35 -32.42 66.70
N ASN A 661 57.84 -33.42 67.44
CA ASN A 661 58.61 -34.09 68.48
C ASN A 661 58.34 -35.59 68.38
N GLY A 662 59.40 -36.33 68.07
CA GLY A 662 59.41 -37.79 68.08
C GLY A 662 59.59 -38.34 69.50
N GLY A 663 59.36 -39.64 69.64
CA GLY A 663 59.73 -40.40 70.83
C GLY A 663 58.65 -41.35 71.33
N THR A 664 58.91 -42.64 71.14
CA THR A 664 58.23 -43.83 71.65
C THR A 664 58.03 -43.85 73.17
N GLY A 665 56.95 -44.45 73.68
CA GLY A 665 56.90 -44.94 75.07
C GLY A 665 55.49 -45.07 75.69
N GLU A 666 55.36 -46.08 76.54
CA GLU A 666 54.15 -46.69 77.12
C GLU A 666 53.32 -45.84 78.10
N ASN A 667 52.13 -46.38 78.43
CA ASN A 667 51.18 -45.96 79.47
C ASN A 667 51.81 -45.48 80.80
N GLU A 668 51.35 -44.34 81.33
CA GLU A 668 50.56 -44.23 82.57
C GLU A 668 50.48 -42.78 83.09
N GLN A 669 49.27 -42.38 83.46
CA GLN A 669 48.88 -41.44 84.52
C GLN A 669 49.47 -40.00 84.56
N ARG A 670 48.58 -39.02 84.29
CA ARG A 670 48.61 -37.65 84.85
C ARG A 670 48.57 -37.71 86.41
N PRO A 671 48.88 -36.65 87.21
CA PRO A 671 48.76 -35.23 86.84
C PRO A 671 49.70 -34.19 87.51
N ARG A 672 49.52 -32.94 87.02
CA ARG A 672 49.72 -31.60 87.62
C ARG A 672 50.99 -30.84 87.23
N ASP A 673 50.73 -29.62 86.78
CA ASP A 673 51.63 -28.50 86.48
C ASP A 673 52.44 -28.55 85.18
N GLY A 674 51.73 -28.64 84.05
CA GLY A 674 52.28 -28.38 82.71
C GLY A 674 52.01 -26.95 82.23
N LYS A 675 52.84 -25.99 82.62
CA LYS A 675 52.97 -24.69 81.94
C LYS A 675 53.82 -24.89 80.67
N PHE A 676 53.30 -24.59 79.49
CA PHE A 676 54.11 -24.35 78.29
C PHE A 676 53.79 -22.98 77.70
N ARG A 677 54.85 -22.18 77.52
CA ARG A 677 54.83 -20.82 76.96
C ARG A 677 54.71 -20.89 75.43
N VAL A 678 53.92 -20.01 74.84
CA VAL A 678 53.93 -19.73 73.40
C VAL A 678 54.64 -18.39 73.18
N PHE A 679 55.65 -18.40 72.31
CA PHE A 679 56.40 -17.22 71.88
C PHE A 679 55.75 -16.54 70.68
N GLU A 680 55.87 -15.20 70.65
CA GLU A 680 55.62 -14.32 69.50
C GLU A 680 56.50 -14.67 68.28
N TRP A 681 55.99 -14.36 67.09
CA TRP A 681 56.85 -14.02 65.95
C TRP A 681 56.42 -12.66 65.37
N VAL A 682 57.38 -11.73 65.32
CA VAL A 682 57.30 -10.38 64.75
C VAL A 682 58.31 -10.31 63.60
N GLY A 683 57.94 -9.74 62.44
CA GLY A 683 58.95 -9.27 61.47
C GLY A 683 58.49 -9.03 60.03
N SER A 684 58.45 -7.74 59.65
CA SER A 684 58.32 -7.10 58.32
C SER A 684 59.51 -7.38 57.36
N LEU A 685 59.56 -7.10 56.04
CA LEU A 685 59.42 -5.84 55.28
C LEU A 685 59.53 -6.11 53.74
N PHE A 686 58.90 -5.24 52.93
CA PHE A 686 59.10 -4.81 51.51
C PHE A 686 60.19 -5.39 50.58
N GLY A 687 59.87 -5.51 49.27
CA GLY A 687 60.79 -5.11 48.16
C GLY A 687 60.84 -5.99 46.89
N ARG A 688 60.59 -5.38 45.72
CA ARG A 688 60.53 -5.88 44.31
C ARG A 688 61.70 -6.78 43.82
N LYS A 689 61.37 -7.70 42.90
CA LYS A 689 61.76 -7.63 41.47
C LYS A 689 60.64 -8.17 40.59
#